data_AF-A0A955S9F5-F1
#
_entry.id   AF-A0A955S9F5-F1
#
_cell.length_a   1.000
_cell.length_b   1.000
_cell.length_c   1.000
_cell.angle_alpha   90.00
_cell.angle_beta   90.00
_cell.angle_gamma   90.00
#
_symmetry.space_group_name_H-M   'P 1'
#
loop_
_entity.id
_entity.type
_entity.pdbx_description
1 polymer ?
#
loop_
_entity_poly.entity_id
_entity_poly.type
_entity_poly.pdbx_seq_one_letter_code
_entity_poly.pdbx_strand_id
1 'polypeptide(L)'
;MSTESPEKTPLRKKIRIFTAYLFAIAFIVGAIYLQAVRVPVVEPKRKVVVLGFDGADPRLCRDYMEKGLLPNLAKLANEGTFSELGTTIPSMSPVSWSSFAVGGNPGYHGVFDFLTRTPEGSTYIPSSESFVGKEEPYFWHGIPVKPPKVINKRGGIAFWDVASQFGIKTALVLVPCTFAPPELPNGLAISGLGVPDLCGTQATYFYLTDDPEVLSEFDRTEFGGAVTELALGKDGVLEGKLVGPISPVWKQELAGKQGRLEELKRNLTDKSSREEYKKLQKEIDSPDRLTMPIRVKKSEDGQSAEIRIDRESHTAKVGEWSEWYRVSFEVTRFISAHGICKVRLDSVSPYVRLYVSPIEISPEKPPLSICHPANVTANLVEKIGLFKTRGWAADSAALKEGFLNEEAFMQDIFEIMEKRKEMALEVLEQDDWGLYVAVFSSTDRVSHMMWRLIDPKHPMYDEELAKRFGDSIQKTYEKMDEIVGAIRAKIDESNTDLYVISDHGFRSFRKAVNLNTWLSTHGPGGNAGNPFMELRGKVTRKYNLDDLFSGKSDFFQTEVYDPIEEVTKSEEYVEWKKTQAFALGLATVYINLKERESKGYVSKADYQAVCEEIARGLESYRDPKTGEKVVRRVYQGTETYSGPYADPDKVTFPDLMVGFEEGYRVGWQSTLGGISPEVISDNLEKWSGDHCGIDPSLTPGILYSNRTVTDTTAAIIDMAPTILEALGVPFESPEGRALQLTEENGSQ
;
A
#
# COMPACT_ATOMS: atom_id res chain seq x y z
N MET A 1 16.74 -73.76 -52.38
CA MET A 1 15.89 -72.60 -52.05
C MET A 1 15.43 -72.72 -50.61
N SER A 2 16.08 -72.00 -49.69
CA SER A 2 15.48 -71.44 -48.46
C SER A 2 16.57 -70.62 -47.79
N THR A 3 16.46 -69.29 -47.86
CA THR A 3 17.37 -68.35 -47.20
C THR A 3 16.77 -67.95 -45.86
N GLU A 4 17.41 -68.36 -44.76
CA GLU A 4 17.16 -67.83 -43.42
C GLU A 4 17.67 -66.38 -43.32
N SER A 5 16.89 -65.53 -42.66
CA SER A 5 17.24 -64.15 -42.30
C SER A 5 17.38 -64.06 -40.76
N PRO A 6 18.39 -63.36 -40.22
CA PRO A 6 18.76 -63.46 -38.81
C PRO A 6 17.86 -62.64 -37.89
N GLU A 7 17.61 -63.21 -36.71
CA GLU A 7 16.82 -62.68 -35.60
C GLU A 7 17.23 -61.26 -35.15
N LYS A 8 16.35 -60.26 -35.34
CA LYS A 8 16.43 -58.92 -34.72
C LYS A 8 15.90 -58.89 -33.28
N THR A 9 16.12 -59.96 -32.50
CA THR A 9 15.58 -60.15 -31.15
C THR A 9 16.43 -59.55 -29.99
N PRO A 10 17.76 -59.31 -30.09
CA PRO A 10 18.54 -58.86 -28.92
C PRO A 10 18.36 -57.38 -28.54
N LEU A 11 18.25 -56.48 -29.53
CA LEU A 11 18.32 -55.03 -29.30
C LEU A 11 17.03 -54.47 -28.67
N ARG A 12 15.85 -54.93 -29.12
CA ARG A 12 14.55 -54.55 -28.53
C ARG A 12 14.42 -55.00 -27.07
N LYS A 13 14.99 -56.17 -26.73
CA LYS A 13 15.01 -56.69 -25.35
C LYS A 13 15.95 -55.85 -24.47
N LYS A 14 17.13 -55.48 -24.97
CA LYS A 14 18.06 -54.57 -24.26
C LYS A 14 17.47 -53.18 -24.03
N ILE A 15 16.79 -52.59 -25.04
CA ILE A 15 16.14 -51.29 -24.89
C ILE A 15 15.04 -51.35 -23.84
N ARG A 16 14.15 -52.36 -23.88
CA ARG A 16 13.08 -52.53 -22.87
C ARG A 16 13.61 -52.70 -21.45
N ILE A 17 14.68 -53.47 -21.28
CA ILE A 17 15.33 -53.65 -19.98
C ILE A 17 15.91 -52.31 -19.50
N PHE A 18 16.60 -51.57 -20.37
CA PHE A 18 17.16 -50.26 -20.03
C PHE A 18 16.07 -49.22 -19.70
N THR A 19 14.94 -49.22 -20.41
CA THR A 19 13.81 -48.33 -20.08
C THR A 19 13.16 -48.70 -18.75
N ALA A 20 13.02 -50.00 -18.45
CA ALA A 20 12.51 -50.48 -17.18
C ALA A 20 13.43 -50.10 -16.00
N TYR A 21 14.76 -50.16 -16.19
CA TYR A 21 15.72 -49.68 -15.19
C TYR A 21 15.64 -48.16 -14.98
N LEU A 22 15.48 -47.37 -16.04
CA LEU A 22 15.27 -45.92 -15.91
C LEU A 22 13.98 -45.57 -15.17
N PHE A 23 12.88 -46.28 -15.45
CA PHE A 23 11.62 -46.12 -14.71
C PHE A 23 11.76 -46.57 -13.25
N ALA A 24 12.45 -47.67 -12.98
CA ALA A 24 12.70 -48.13 -11.62
C ALA A 24 13.59 -47.15 -10.84
N ILE A 25 14.63 -46.60 -11.46
CA ILE A 25 15.49 -45.57 -10.85
C ILE A 25 14.69 -44.28 -10.62
N ALA A 26 13.91 -43.81 -11.60
CA ALA A 26 13.06 -42.63 -11.43
C ALA A 26 11.99 -42.84 -10.34
N PHE A 27 11.42 -44.04 -10.23
CA PHE A 27 10.48 -44.39 -9.18
C PHE A 27 11.15 -44.49 -7.80
N ILE A 28 12.35 -45.06 -7.71
CA ILE A 28 13.12 -45.13 -6.46
C ILE A 28 13.59 -43.74 -6.04
N VAL A 29 14.09 -42.92 -6.96
CA VAL A 29 14.46 -41.51 -6.70
C VAL A 29 13.23 -40.71 -6.32
N GLY A 30 12.09 -40.91 -6.99
CA GLY A 30 10.81 -40.30 -6.63
C GLY A 30 10.30 -40.74 -5.26
N ALA A 31 10.43 -42.02 -4.91
CA ALA A 31 10.03 -42.56 -3.61
C ALA A 31 10.98 -42.13 -2.48
N ILE A 32 12.29 -42.03 -2.74
CA ILE A 32 13.28 -41.47 -1.81
C ILE A 32 13.05 -39.97 -1.65
N TYR A 33 12.72 -39.24 -2.71
CA TYR A 33 12.33 -37.83 -2.65
C TYR A 33 11.03 -37.65 -1.86
N LEU A 34 10.02 -38.49 -2.08
CA LEU A 34 8.76 -38.50 -1.31
C LEU A 34 8.96 -38.91 0.16
N GLN A 35 9.95 -39.76 0.48
CA GLN A 35 10.33 -40.07 1.85
C GLN A 35 11.17 -38.96 2.51
N ALA A 36 11.99 -38.25 1.73
CA ALA A 36 12.83 -37.14 2.20
C ALA A 36 12.03 -35.83 2.37
N VAL A 37 10.92 -35.67 1.64
CA VAL A 37 9.98 -34.53 1.77
C VAL A 37 8.75 -34.95 2.58
N ARG A 38 8.97 -35.65 3.71
CA ARG A 38 7.94 -35.67 4.75
C ARG A 38 7.99 -34.32 5.46
N VAL A 39 7.07 -33.44 5.09
CA VAL A 39 6.75 -32.25 5.89
C VAL A 39 6.49 -32.74 7.32
N PRO A 40 7.25 -32.29 8.33
CA PRO A 40 6.95 -32.66 9.71
C PRO A 40 5.57 -32.08 10.01
N VAL A 41 4.57 -32.95 10.13
CA VAL A 41 3.21 -32.53 10.50
C VAL A 41 3.19 -32.42 12.02
N VAL A 42 3.10 -31.19 12.51
CA VAL A 42 2.90 -30.90 13.93
C VAL A 42 1.42 -30.65 14.16
N GLU A 43 0.82 -31.35 15.12
CA GLU A 43 -0.50 -30.97 15.62
C GLU A 43 -0.34 -29.71 16.47
N PRO A 44 -1.10 -28.63 16.20
CA PRO A 44 -0.95 -27.38 16.93
C PRO A 44 -1.23 -27.60 18.43
N LYS A 45 -0.38 -27.07 19.31
CA LYS A 45 -0.64 -27.13 20.77
C LYS A 45 -1.95 -26.41 21.12
N ARG A 46 -2.19 -25.27 20.46
CA ARG A 46 -3.45 -24.52 20.46
C ARG A 46 -3.69 -23.96 19.07
N LYS A 47 -4.96 -23.78 18.70
CA LYS A 47 -5.30 -23.01 17.49
C LYS A 47 -5.06 -21.53 17.76
N VAL A 48 -4.76 -20.77 16.71
CA VAL A 48 -4.52 -19.33 16.84
C VAL A 48 -5.37 -18.56 15.83
N VAL A 49 -6.11 -17.57 16.33
CA VAL A 49 -6.88 -16.62 15.54
C VAL A 49 -6.34 -15.22 15.82
N VAL A 50 -5.93 -14.51 14.77
CA VAL A 50 -5.48 -13.12 14.85
C VAL A 50 -6.41 -12.25 14.02
N LEU A 51 -6.98 -11.24 14.67
CA LEU A 51 -7.72 -10.16 14.02
C LEU A 51 -6.86 -8.89 14.06
N GLY A 52 -6.37 -8.44 12.90
CA GLY A 52 -5.63 -7.20 12.78
C GLY A 52 -6.53 -6.04 12.44
N PHE A 53 -6.51 -4.98 13.25
CA PHE A 53 -7.18 -3.71 12.95
C PHE A 53 -6.08 -2.71 12.57
N ASP A 54 -5.95 -2.40 11.28
CA ASP A 54 -4.99 -1.40 10.79
C ASP A 54 -5.34 -0.06 11.47
N GLY A 55 -4.44 0.52 12.27
CA GLY A 55 -4.67 1.84 12.83
C GLY A 55 -5.75 1.98 13.93
N ALA A 56 -5.76 1.12 14.94
CA ALA A 56 -6.66 1.23 16.10
C ALA A 56 -5.94 1.81 17.32
N ASP A 57 -6.48 2.91 17.87
CA ASP A 57 -5.87 3.65 18.97
C ASP A 57 -6.35 3.13 20.35
N PRO A 58 -5.43 2.75 21.26
CA PRO A 58 -5.79 2.22 22.57
C PRO A 58 -6.58 3.20 23.43
N ARG A 59 -6.43 4.52 23.25
CA ARG A 59 -7.18 5.53 24.01
C ARG A 59 -8.63 5.60 23.55
N LEU A 60 -8.88 5.48 22.24
CA LEU A 60 -10.23 5.41 21.70
C LEU A 60 -10.92 4.12 22.12
N CYS A 61 -10.22 2.98 22.07
CA CYS A 61 -10.70 1.72 22.61
C CYS A 61 -11.12 1.84 24.08
N ARG A 62 -10.29 2.43 24.94
CA ARG A 62 -10.65 2.69 26.36
C ARG A 62 -11.90 3.55 26.49
N ASP A 63 -11.92 4.71 25.86
CA ASP A 63 -13.03 5.66 25.92
C ASP A 63 -14.35 5.02 25.47
N TYR A 64 -14.34 4.29 24.36
CA TYR A 64 -15.55 3.65 23.82
C TYR A 64 -15.99 2.42 24.63
N MET A 65 -15.06 1.65 25.23
CA MET A 65 -15.42 0.59 26.18
C MET A 65 -16.05 1.18 27.46
N GLU A 66 -15.50 2.25 28.01
CA GLU A 66 -16.05 2.94 29.19
C GLU A 66 -17.45 3.51 28.92
N LYS A 67 -17.73 3.94 27.68
CA LYS A 67 -19.05 4.37 27.22
C LYS A 67 -20.02 3.22 26.92
N GLY A 68 -19.57 1.95 27.01
CA GLY A 68 -20.39 0.78 26.72
C GLY A 68 -20.65 0.53 25.24
N LEU A 69 -19.86 1.13 24.35
CA LEU A 69 -20.03 1.06 22.89
C LEU A 69 -19.31 -0.14 22.27
N LEU A 70 -18.31 -0.71 22.96
CA LEU A 70 -17.52 -1.85 22.49
C LEU A 70 -17.71 -3.07 23.41
N PRO A 71 -18.90 -3.68 23.49
CA PRO A 71 -19.20 -4.73 24.46
C PRO A 71 -18.37 -6.01 24.26
N ASN A 72 -18.02 -6.40 23.03
CA ASN A 72 -17.28 -7.63 22.78
C ASN A 72 -15.80 -7.50 23.15
N LEU A 73 -15.18 -6.36 22.82
CA LEU A 73 -13.83 -5.99 23.20
C LEU A 73 -13.72 -5.75 24.71
N ALA A 74 -14.71 -5.09 25.32
CA ALA A 74 -14.76 -4.93 26.78
C ALA A 74 -14.82 -6.29 27.49
N LYS A 75 -15.64 -7.23 26.97
CA LYS A 75 -15.69 -8.59 27.47
C LYS A 75 -14.34 -9.30 27.32
N LEU A 76 -13.71 -9.23 26.14
CA LEU A 76 -12.40 -9.83 25.88
C LEU A 76 -11.31 -9.27 26.81
N ALA A 77 -11.30 -7.95 27.03
CA ALA A 77 -10.39 -7.28 27.95
C ALA A 77 -10.55 -7.77 29.39
N ASN A 78 -11.79 -7.97 29.85
CA ASN A 78 -12.10 -8.42 31.21
C ASN A 78 -11.76 -9.90 31.45
N GLU A 79 -11.91 -10.74 30.43
CA GLU A 79 -11.65 -12.18 30.51
C GLU A 79 -10.16 -12.53 30.36
N GLY A 80 -9.40 -11.70 29.64
CA GLY A 80 -7.97 -11.90 29.42
C GLY A 80 -7.18 -10.59 29.54
N THR A 81 -6.76 -10.05 28.40
CA THR A 81 -5.87 -8.88 28.34
C THR A 81 -6.44 -7.79 27.44
N PHE A 82 -6.28 -6.55 27.87
CA PHE A 82 -6.20 -5.38 26.99
C PHE A 82 -4.99 -4.52 27.41
N SER A 83 -4.11 -4.23 26.45
CA SER A 83 -2.91 -3.42 26.67
C SER A 83 -2.52 -2.65 25.41
N GLU A 84 -1.60 -1.70 25.57
CA GLU A 84 -0.94 -1.04 24.44
C GLU A 84 0.07 -2.00 23.82
N LEU A 85 0.10 -2.07 22.48
CA LEU A 85 1.09 -2.83 21.73
C LEU A 85 2.09 -1.87 21.11
N GLY A 86 3.36 -2.00 21.49
CA GLY A 86 4.45 -1.21 20.91
C GLY A 86 4.51 -1.39 19.38
N THR A 87 4.65 -0.27 18.66
CA THR A 87 4.77 -0.24 17.20
C THR A 87 6.24 -0.13 16.76
N THR A 88 6.47 -0.10 15.45
CA THR A 88 7.81 0.00 14.87
C THR A 88 8.29 1.44 14.73
N ILE A 89 9.57 1.63 14.40
CA ILE A 89 10.12 2.93 14.00
C ILE A 89 10.44 2.85 12.50
N PRO A 90 9.71 3.57 11.63
CA PRO A 90 8.53 4.37 11.93
C PRO A 90 7.25 3.57 12.11
N SER A 91 6.26 4.15 12.80
CA SER A 91 4.94 3.55 13.00
C SER A 91 4.06 3.63 11.74
N MET A 92 4.45 2.95 10.66
CA MET A 92 3.74 2.94 9.38
C MET A 92 3.23 1.53 9.06
N SER A 93 2.06 1.41 8.45
CA SER A 93 1.44 0.11 8.16
C SER A 93 2.34 -0.90 7.44
N PRO A 94 3.00 -0.61 6.30
CA PRO A 94 3.83 -1.60 5.62
C PRO A 94 5.07 -1.98 6.43
N VAL A 95 5.55 -1.09 7.30
CA VAL A 95 6.70 -1.33 8.18
C VAL A 95 6.26 -2.22 9.33
N SER A 96 5.23 -1.82 10.07
CA SER A 96 4.69 -2.56 11.21
C SER A 96 4.15 -3.93 10.81
N TRP A 97 3.36 -4.05 9.74
CA TRP A 97 2.86 -5.35 9.28
C TRP A 97 3.96 -6.29 8.75
N SER A 98 5.05 -5.73 8.19
CA SER A 98 6.23 -6.55 7.83
C SER A 98 6.98 -7.03 9.07
N SER A 99 7.08 -6.19 10.11
CA SER A 99 7.65 -6.57 11.40
C SER A 99 6.78 -7.58 12.15
N PHE A 100 5.45 -7.47 12.08
CA PHE A 100 4.49 -8.48 12.55
C PHE A 100 4.72 -9.83 11.87
N ALA A 101 4.92 -9.82 10.55
CA ALA A 101 5.14 -11.02 9.77
C ALA A 101 6.43 -11.75 10.18
N VAL A 102 7.52 -11.01 10.35
CA VAL A 102 8.88 -11.56 10.50
C VAL A 102 9.32 -11.71 11.96
N GLY A 103 8.76 -10.92 12.88
CA GLY A 103 9.24 -10.84 14.26
C GLY A 103 10.55 -10.07 14.42
N GLY A 104 10.82 -9.10 13.54
CA GLY A 104 12.04 -8.29 13.60
C GLY A 104 11.85 -6.87 13.05
N ASN A 105 12.71 -5.94 13.46
CA ASN A 105 12.68 -4.54 13.03
C ASN A 105 12.89 -4.37 11.50
N PRO A 106 12.71 -3.15 10.96
CA PRO A 106 12.86 -2.86 9.53
C PRO A 106 14.19 -3.29 8.89
N GLY A 107 15.28 -3.31 9.66
CA GLY A 107 16.58 -3.82 9.24
C GLY A 107 16.60 -5.31 8.87
N TYR A 108 15.60 -6.10 9.27
CA TYR A 108 15.48 -7.52 8.91
C TYR A 108 14.66 -7.79 7.66
N HIS A 109 13.67 -6.95 7.36
CA HIS A 109 12.75 -7.17 6.25
C HIS A 109 12.89 -6.13 5.12
N GLY A 110 13.66 -5.07 5.31
CA GLY A 110 14.01 -4.10 4.27
C GLY A 110 12.89 -3.13 3.88
N VAL A 111 11.81 -3.05 4.66
CA VAL A 111 10.68 -2.14 4.43
C VAL A 111 10.75 -1.03 5.48
N PHE A 112 11.20 0.16 5.09
CA PHE A 112 11.40 1.29 6.00
C PHE A 112 10.35 2.41 5.83
N ASP A 113 9.62 2.40 4.71
CA ASP A 113 8.69 3.45 4.30
C ASP A 113 7.76 2.85 3.20
N PHE A 114 6.72 3.58 2.79
CA PHE A 114 5.96 3.33 1.57
C PHE A 114 6.78 3.59 0.30
N LEU A 115 7.85 4.39 0.41
CA LEU A 115 8.81 4.63 -0.67
C LEU A 115 10.08 3.83 -0.46
N THR A 116 10.69 3.35 -1.55
CA THR A 116 12.07 2.84 -1.52
C THR A 116 12.97 3.70 -2.37
N ARG A 117 14.28 3.63 -2.11
CA ARG A 117 15.31 4.19 -2.98
C ARG A 117 16.03 3.03 -3.66
N THR A 118 16.25 3.13 -4.97
CA THR A 118 16.83 2.00 -5.72
C THR A 118 18.33 1.84 -5.40
N PRO A 119 18.82 0.61 -5.18
CA PRO A 119 20.26 0.36 -4.98
C PRO A 119 21.09 0.62 -6.24
N GLU A 120 20.46 0.59 -7.42
CA GLU A 120 21.12 0.62 -8.72
C GLU A 120 20.96 2.00 -9.39
N GLY A 121 22.08 2.73 -9.51
CA GLY A 121 22.27 3.86 -10.43
C GLY A 121 21.55 5.19 -10.11
N SER A 122 20.49 5.19 -9.31
CA SER A 122 19.60 6.35 -9.09
C SER A 122 19.38 6.65 -7.62
N THR A 123 20.41 7.12 -6.93
CA THR A 123 20.38 7.23 -5.46
C THR A 123 19.41 8.29 -4.92
N TYR A 124 19.01 9.29 -5.72
CA TYR A 124 18.12 10.39 -5.27
C TYR A 124 16.65 10.24 -5.71
N ILE A 125 16.26 9.09 -6.27
CA ILE A 125 14.93 8.90 -6.86
C ILE A 125 14.09 8.00 -5.95
N PRO A 126 12.88 8.45 -5.53
CA PRO A 126 11.95 7.59 -4.82
C PRO A 126 11.29 6.59 -5.79
N SER A 127 10.97 5.41 -5.28
CA SER A 127 10.19 4.39 -5.95
C SER A 127 8.99 4.01 -5.08
N SER A 128 7.82 3.87 -5.69
CA SER A 128 6.63 3.33 -5.03
C SER A 128 6.69 1.82 -4.77
N GLU A 129 7.71 1.12 -5.27
CA GLU A 129 7.85 -0.34 -5.18
C GLU A 129 8.46 -0.79 -3.84
N SER A 130 7.92 -0.32 -2.72
CA SER A 130 8.54 -0.57 -1.41
C SER A 130 8.62 -2.04 -1.04
N PHE A 131 7.51 -2.76 -1.18
CA PHE A 131 7.43 -4.20 -0.89
C PHE A 131 6.77 -5.00 -2.02
N VAL A 132 6.43 -4.38 -3.15
CA VAL A 132 5.86 -5.04 -4.34
C VAL A 132 6.67 -4.66 -5.55
N GLY A 133 7.18 -5.66 -6.27
CA GLY A 133 7.76 -5.53 -7.60
C GLY A 133 6.90 -6.22 -8.65
N LYS A 134 7.09 -5.85 -9.91
CA LYS A 134 6.38 -6.45 -11.04
C LYS A 134 7.32 -6.73 -12.21
N GLU A 135 7.21 -7.93 -12.77
CA GLU A 135 7.73 -8.22 -14.11
C GLU A 135 6.60 -7.99 -15.11
N GLU A 136 6.84 -7.09 -16.07
CA GLU A 136 5.88 -6.81 -17.13
C GLU A 136 5.75 -8.01 -18.09
N PRO A 137 4.54 -8.23 -18.65
CA PRO A 137 4.33 -9.28 -19.64
C PRO A 137 5.08 -8.98 -20.93
N TYR A 138 5.37 -10.03 -21.72
CA TYR A 138 6.03 -9.88 -23.02
C TYR A 138 5.18 -10.45 -24.15
N PHE A 139 5.01 -9.65 -25.20
CA PHE A 139 4.22 -9.94 -26.39
C PHE A 139 5.12 -10.06 -27.62
N TRP A 140 5.01 -11.18 -28.35
CA TRP A 140 5.62 -11.36 -29.66
C TRP A 140 4.56 -11.24 -30.74
N HIS A 141 4.60 -10.17 -31.55
CA HIS A 141 3.56 -9.85 -32.55
C HIS A 141 2.13 -9.87 -31.99
N GLY A 142 1.92 -9.35 -30.78
CA GLY A 142 0.63 -9.33 -30.09
C GLY A 142 0.21 -10.66 -29.45
N ILE A 143 1.06 -11.70 -29.51
CA ILE A 143 0.83 -12.97 -28.82
C ILE A 143 1.56 -12.96 -27.48
N PRO A 144 0.89 -13.24 -26.35
CA PRO A 144 1.54 -13.27 -25.04
C PRO A 144 2.45 -14.50 -24.97
N VAL A 145 3.74 -14.32 -24.74
CA VAL A 145 4.69 -15.44 -24.55
C VAL A 145 5.26 -15.48 -23.13
N LYS A 146 5.13 -14.38 -22.37
CA LYS A 146 5.44 -14.33 -20.93
C LYS A 146 4.30 -13.62 -20.18
N PRO A 147 3.65 -14.27 -19.20
CA PRO A 147 2.63 -13.63 -18.37
C PRO A 147 3.29 -12.60 -17.43
N PRO A 148 2.51 -11.63 -16.91
CA PRO A 148 3.01 -10.75 -15.87
C PRO A 148 3.28 -11.55 -14.59
N LYS A 149 4.27 -11.12 -13.79
CA LYS A 149 4.58 -11.72 -12.50
C LYS A 149 4.69 -10.64 -11.43
N VAL A 150 4.15 -10.90 -10.25
CA VAL A 150 4.28 -10.03 -9.08
C VAL A 150 5.31 -10.63 -8.13
N ILE A 151 6.11 -9.79 -7.50
CA ILE A 151 7.18 -10.17 -6.58
C ILE A 151 6.93 -9.44 -5.27
N ASN A 152 6.79 -10.19 -4.17
CA ASN A 152 6.86 -9.59 -2.85
C ASN A 152 8.34 -9.31 -2.52
N LYS A 153 8.69 -8.03 -2.30
CA LYS A 153 10.05 -7.59 -1.99
C LYS A 153 10.35 -7.56 -0.49
N ARG A 154 9.36 -7.82 0.38
CA ARG A 154 9.57 -7.93 1.83
C ARG A 154 10.57 -9.07 2.10
N GLY A 155 11.68 -8.72 2.73
CA GLY A 155 12.67 -9.68 3.23
C GLY A 155 12.20 -10.40 4.50
N GLY A 156 13.00 -11.37 4.94
CA GLY A 156 12.69 -12.19 6.12
C GLY A 156 11.63 -13.27 5.85
N ILE A 157 11.66 -14.32 6.67
CA ILE A 157 10.71 -15.43 6.60
C ILE A 157 9.53 -15.08 7.50
N ALA A 158 8.29 -15.13 6.99
CA ALA A 158 7.14 -14.83 7.83
C ALA A 158 6.71 -16.03 8.68
N PHE A 159 6.11 -15.77 9.83
CA PHE A 159 5.70 -16.84 10.75
C PHE A 159 4.66 -17.80 10.13
N TRP A 160 3.81 -17.33 9.22
CA TRP A 160 2.89 -18.22 8.50
C TRP A 160 3.59 -19.12 7.49
N ASP A 161 4.71 -18.70 6.91
CA ASP A 161 5.52 -19.55 6.05
C ASP A 161 6.17 -20.66 6.88
N VAL A 162 6.67 -20.31 8.07
CA VAL A 162 7.20 -21.28 9.05
C VAL A 162 6.11 -22.25 9.48
N ALA A 163 4.95 -21.76 9.93
CA ALA A 163 3.83 -22.61 10.35
C ALA A 163 3.41 -23.59 9.25
N SER A 164 3.26 -23.11 8.01
CA SER A 164 2.88 -23.94 6.87
C SER A 164 3.94 -24.99 6.51
N GLN A 165 5.23 -24.69 6.67
CA GLN A 165 6.32 -25.66 6.51
C GLN A 165 6.32 -26.78 7.57
N PHE A 166 5.64 -26.59 8.69
CA PHE A 166 5.39 -27.63 9.71
C PHE A 166 3.98 -28.26 9.58
N GLY A 167 3.35 -28.09 8.41
CA GLY A 167 2.05 -28.67 8.12
C GLY A 167 0.87 -28.00 8.84
N ILE A 168 1.08 -26.87 9.53
CA ILE A 168 0.00 -26.12 10.16
C ILE A 168 -0.87 -25.51 9.07
N LYS A 169 -2.14 -25.90 9.08
CA LYS A 169 -3.14 -25.37 8.16
C LYS A 169 -3.37 -23.90 8.44
N THR A 170 -3.06 -23.06 7.46
CA THR A 170 -2.98 -21.60 7.63
C THR A 170 -3.89 -20.86 6.67
N ALA A 171 -4.66 -19.90 7.20
CA ALA A 171 -5.47 -18.97 6.43
C ALA A 171 -5.04 -17.52 6.66
N LEU A 172 -4.78 -16.80 5.57
CA LEU A 172 -4.50 -15.36 5.58
C LEU A 172 -5.60 -14.63 4.79
N VAL A 173 -6.31 -13.72 5.43
CA VAL A 173 -7.39 -12.92 4.84
C VAL A 173 -7.01 -11.45 4.88
N LEU A 174 -6.66 -10.91 3.72
CA LEU A 174 -6.32 -9.49 3.52
C LEU A 174 -5.15 -8.99 4.39
N VAL A 175 -4.24 -9.89 4.77
CA VAL A 175 -3.05 -9.54 5.57
C VAL A 175 -2.16 -8.58 4.78
N PRO A 176 -1.76 -7.42 5.31
CA PRO A 176 -0.92 -6.46 4.61
C PRO A 176 0.44 -7.03 4.18
N CYS A 177 1.02 -6.48 3.10
CA CYS A 177 2.34 -6.86 2.59
C CYS A 177 2.44 -8.34 2.19
N THR A 178 1.34 -8.91 1.69
CA THR A 178 1.23 -10.29 1.17
C THR A 178 0.96 -10.33 -0.33
N PHE A 179 1.26 -9.27 -1.09
CA PHE A 179 1.15 -9.29 -2.55
C PHE A 179 2.56 -9.39 -3.18
N ALA A 180 2.91 -10.41 -3.96
CA ALA A 180 2.12 -11.59 -4.36
C ALA A 180 1.72 -12.51 -3.18
N PRO A 181 0.56 -13.19 -3.27
CA PRO A 181 0.07 -14.08 -2.21
C PRO A 181 1.10 -15.18 -1.90
N PRO A 182 1.38 -15.48 -0.62
CA PRO A 182 2.25 -16.59 -0.27
C PRO A 182 1.62 -17.92 -0.69
N GLU A 183 2.46 -18.84 -1.16
CA GLU A 183 2.06 -20.22 -1.45
C GLU A 183 2.05 -21.02 -0.14
N LEU A 184 0.86 -21.25 0.40
CA LEU A 184 0.67 -21.98 1.66
C LEU A 184 0.20 -23.42 1.35
N PRO A 185 1.06 -24.44 1.53
CA PRO A 185 0.65 -25.84 1.48
C PRO A 185 -0.59 -26.13 2.34
N ASN A 186 -1.65 -26.65 1.72
CA ASN A 186 -2.95 -26.94 2.36
C ASN A 186 -3.64 -25.74 3.03
N GLY A 187 -3.14 -24.53 2.79
CA GLY A 187 -3.66 -23.28 3.30
C GLY A 187 -4.30 -22.41 2.23
N LEU A 188 -4.71 -21.20 2.61
CA LEU A 188 -5.10 -20.17 1.67
C LEU A 188 -4.57 -18.78 2.07
N ALA A 189 -4.36 -17.93 1.08
CA ALA A 189 -4.05 -16.52 1.27
C ALA A 189 -4.87 -15.65 0.30
N ILE A 190 -5.46 -14.58 0.81
CA ILE A 190 -6.04 -13.48 0.03
C ILE A 190 -5.21 -12.25 0.37
N SER A 191 -4.58 -11.65 -0.64
CA SER A 191 -3.60 -10.58 -0.43
C SER A 191 -4.26 -9.31 0.09
N GLY A 192 -3.61 -8.63 1.04
CA GLY A 192 -4.02 -7.32 1.56
C GLY A 192 -3.34 -6.14 0.89
N LEU A 193 -2.86 -5.18 1.70
CA LEU A 193 -2.07 -4.03 1.27
C LEU A 193 -0.98 -4.44 0.27
N GLY A 194 -0.95 -3.75 -0.87
CA GLY A 194 -0.06 -4.02 -2.01
C GLY A 194 -0.83 -4.35 -3.29
N VAL A 195 -2.03 -4.92 -3.20
CA VAL A 195 -2.88 -5.21 -4.37
C VAL A 195 -3.38 -3.89 -5.00
N PRO A 196 -3.05 -3.59 -6.26
CA PRO A 196 -3.47 -2.37 -6.95
C PRO A 196 -4.86 -2.50 -7.58
N ASP A 197 -5.41 -1.39 -8.07
CA ASP A 197 -6.49 -1.43 -9.06
C ASP A 197 -6.00 -2.05 -10.39
N LEU A 198 -6.93 -2.29 -11.31
CA LEU A 198 -6.64 -2.80 -12.65
C LEU A 198 -5.71 -1.87 -13.44
N CYS A 199 -5.70 -0.56 -13.14
CA CYS A 199 -4.79 0.40 -13.76
C CYS A 199 -3.36 0.31 -13.24
N GLY A 200 -3.12 -0.48 -12.18
CA GLY A 200 -1.81 -0.64 -11.55
C GLY A 200 -1.50 0.44 -10.52
N THR A 201 -2.49 1.23 -10.09
CA THR A 201 -2.35 2.27 -9.07
C THR A 201 -3.05 1.87 -7.77
N GLN A 202 -2.97 2.71 -6.74
CA GLN A 202 -3.62 2.42 -5.45
C GLN A 202 -5.07 2.90 -5.38
N ALA A 203 -5.45 3.94 -6.12
CA ALA A 203 -6.79 4.52 -6.03
C ALA A 203 -7.15 5.43 -7.23
N THR A 204 -6.84 5.06 -8.48
CA THR A 204 -7.29 5.87 -9.62
C THR A 204 -8.80 5.78 -9.77
N TYR A 205 -9.51 6.81 -9.34
CA TYR A 205 -10.95 6.97 -9.55
C TYR A 205 -11.22 7.78 -10.82
N PHE A 206 -12.47 7.75 -11.29
CA PHE A 206 -12.87 8.51 -12.48
C PHE A 206 -14.07 9.40 -12.17
N TYR A 207 -14.01 10.65 -12.64
CA TYR A 207 -15.09 11.60 -12.52
C TYR A 207 -15.53 12.03 -13.92
N LEU A 208 -16.81 11.80 -14.26
CA LEU A 208 -17.35 12.10 -15.57
C LEU A 208 -18.44 13.17 -15.45
N THR A 209 -18.32 14.26 -16.21
CA THR A 209 -19.27 15.38 -16.11
C THR A 209 -19.43 16.18 -17.40
N ASP A 210 -20.60 16.80 -17.58
CA ASP A 210 -20.87 17.83 -18.60
C ASP A 210 -20.71 19.26 -18.04
N ASP A 211 -20.13 19.40 -16.84
CA ASP A 211 -19.86 20.67 -16.17
C ASP A 211 -18.57 21.34 -16.70
N PRO A 212 -18.66 22.47 -17.42
CA PRO A 212 -17.50 23.12 -17.99
C PRO A 212 -16.54 23.72 -16.95
N GLU A 213 -17.02 24.05 -15.74
CA GLU A 213 -16.16 24.62 -14.70
C GLU A 213 -15.19 23.55 -14.20
N VAL A 214 -15.71 22.37 -13.86
CA VAL A 214 -14.91 21.22 -13.42
C VAL A 214 -13.92 20.77 -14.49
N LEU A 215 -14.37 20.69 -15.75
CA LEU A 215 -13.53 20.28 -16.89
C LEU A 215 -12.42 21.29 -17.22
N SER A 216 -12.60 22.56 -16.86
CA SER A 216 -11.57 23.60 -17.08
C SER A 216 -10.48 23.59 -16.00
N GLU A 217 -10.77 23.04 -14.83
CA GLU A 217 -9.88 23.02 -13.68
C GLU A 217 -9.01 21.75 -13.65
N PHE A 218 -9.54 20.61 -14.09
CA PHE A 218 -8.89 19.32 -13.95
C PHE A 218 -8.84 18.52 -15.25
N ASP A 219 -7.66 17.99 -15.57
CA ASP A 219 -7.47 16.87 -16.49
C ASP A 219 -7.07 15.62 -15.69
N ARG A 220 -6.08 15.78 -14.80
CA ARG A 220 -5.71 14.84 -13.74
C ARG A 220 -5.60 15.52 -12.39
N THR A 221 -5.92 14.78 -11.34
CA THR A 221 -5.85 15.26 -9.95
C THR A 221 -4.48 14.96 -9.32
N GLU A 222 -4.18 15.59 -8.18
CA GLU A 222 -2.89 15.44 -7.48
C GLU A 222 -2.64 13.99 -7.04
N PHE A 223 -3.71 13.27 -6.71
CA PHE A 223 -3.70 11.87 -6.26
C PHE A 223 -4.10 10.87 -7.34
N GLY A 224 -4.04 11.28 -8.62
CA GLY A 224 -4.12 10.37 -9.77
C GLY A 224 -5.54 10.05 -10.27
N GLY A 225 -6.57 10.73 -9.75
CA GLY A 225 -7.92 10.68 -10.30
C GLY A 225 -7.98 11.26 -11.72
N ALA A 226 -8.89 10.73 -12.54
CA ALA A 226 -9.09 11.17 -13.91
C ALA A 226 -10.45 11.86 -14.08
N VAL A 227 -10.43 13.10 -14.58
CA VAL A 227 -11.64 13.89 -14.84
C VAL A 227 -11.88 13.92 -16.35
N THR A 228 -13.06 13.50 -16.81
CA THR A 228 -13.35 13.39 -18.25
C THR A 228 -14.73 13.92 -18.63
N GLU A 229 -14.83 14.43 -19.85
CA GLU A 229 -16.04 15.04 -20.38
C GLU A 229 -17.14 14.00 -20.71
N LEU A 230 -18.38 14.34 -20.36
CA LEU A 230 -19.60 13.77 -20.91
C LEU A 230 -20.17 14.69 -21.99
N ALA A 231 -19.86 14.40 -23.25
CA ALA A 231 -20.31 15.21 -24.38
C ALA A 231 -21.75 14.89 -24.77
N LEU A 232 -22.53 15.90 -25.16
CA LEU A 232 -23.91 15.67 -25.61
C LEU A 232 -23.93 15.00 -27.00
N GLY A 233 -24.43 13.77 -27.04
CA GLY A 233 -24.65 13.00 -28.26
C GLY A 233 -25.83 13.54 -29.08
N LYS A 234 -25.86 13.15 -30.36
CA LYS A 234 -26.89 13.59 -31.33
C LYS A 234 -28.30 13.12 -30.98
N ASP A 235 -28.42 12.06 -30.19
CA ASP A 235 -29.67 11.48 -29.70
C ASP A 235 -30.09 12.03 -28.32
N GLY A 236 -29.41 13.07 -27.82
CA GLY A 236 -29.68 13.68 -26.51
C GLY A 236 -29.15 12.89 -25.32
N VAL A 237 -28.41 11.80 -25.56
CA VAL A 237 -27.72 11.01 -24.54
C VAL A 237 -26.31 11.55 -24.37
N LEU A 238 -25.84 11.69 -23.14
CA LEU A 238 -24.45 12.08 -22.88
C LEU A 238 -23.52 10.89 -23.16
N GLU A 239 -22.38 11.16 -23.78
CA GLU A 239 -21.39 10.16 -24.17
C GLU A 239 -20.00 10.51 -23.61
N GLY A 240 -19.33 9.53 -23.03
CA GLY A 240 -17.98 9.67 -22.48
C GLY A 240 -17.19 8.38 -22.58
N LYS A 241 -16.02 8.34 -21.93
CA LYS A 241 -15.14 7.17 -21.92
C LYS A 241 -14.67 6.86 -20.51
N LEU A 242 -14.85 5.62 -20.09
CA LEU A 242 -14.14 5.06 -18.95
C LEU A 242 -12.70 4.79 -19.36
N VAL A 243 -11.76 5.42 -18.66
CA VAL A 243 -10.33 5.21 -18.87
C VAL A 243 -9.89 3.96 -18.11
N GLY A 244 -9.13 3.09 -18.75
CA GLY A 244 -8.66 1.83 -18.21
C GLY A 244 -7.13 1.76 -18.07
N PRO A 245 -6.58 0.54 -17.94
CA PRO A 245 -5.14 0.35 -17.81
C PRO A 245 -4.37 0.82 -19.05
N ILE A 246 -3.12 1.20 -18.82
CA ILE A 246 -2.15 1.44 -19.91
C ILE A 246 -1.95 0.13 -20.67
N SER A 247 -1.97 0.19 -22.00
CA SER A 247 -1.71 -0.94 -22.87
C SER A 247 -0.34 -1.56 -22.56
N PRO A 248 -0.27 -2.85 -22.16
CA PRO A 248 0.99 -3.55 -21.98
C PRO A 248 1.87 -3.59 -23.24
N VAL A 249 1.24 -3.56 -24.42
CA VAL A 249 1.96 -3.48 -25.71
C VAL A 249 2.65 -2.12 -25.84
N TRP A 250 1.95 -1.03 -25.49
CA TRP A 250 2.54 0.31 -25.47
C TRP A 250 3.70 0.40 -24.46
N LYS A 251 3.54 -0.17 -23.25
CA LYS A 251 4.62 -0.22 -22.25
C LYS A 251 5.87 -0.94 -22.78
N GLN A 252 5.69 -2.04 -23.51
CA GLN A 252 6.80 -2.77 -24.13
C GLN A 252 7.53 -1.92 -25.19
N GLU A 253 6.81 -1.09 -25.95
CA GLU A 253 7.39 -0.16 -26.93
C GLU A 253 8.07 1.07 -26.29
N LEU A 254 7.64 1.46 -25.08
CA LEU A 254 8.08 2.68 -24.40
C LEU A 254 9.59 2.75 -24.24
N ALA A 255 10.25 1.66 -23.82
CA ALA A 255 11.71 1.64 -23.63
C ALA A 255 12.47 1.95 -24.94
N GLY A 256 11.97 1.46 -26.08
CA GLY A 256 12.53 1.78 -27.40
C GLY A 256 12.31 3.24 -27.79
N LYS A 257 11.12 3.78 -27.48
CA LYS A 257 10.79 5.20 -27.72
C LYS A 257 11.67 6.12 -26.86
N GLN A 258 11.87 5.81 -25.58
CA GLN A 258 12.73 6.56 -24.66
C GLN A 258 14.20 6.54 -25.12
N GLY A 259 14.73 5.38 -25.54
CA GLY A 259 16.08 5.28 -26.08
C GLY A 259 16.30 6.18 -27.30
N ARG A 260 15.34 6.19 -28.24
CA ARG A 260 15.36 7.08 -29.40
C ARG A 260 15.23 8.56 -29.02
N LEU A 261 14.39 8.87 -28.03
CA LEU A 261 14.21 10.24 -27.54
C LEU A 261 15.52 10.81 -26.97
N GLU A 262 16.24 10.02 -26.16
CA GLU A 262 17.55 10.41 -25.62
C GLU A 262 18.62 10.56 -26.71
N GLU A 263 18.60 9.70 -27.74
CA GLU A 263 19.47 9.85 -28.92
C GLU A 263 19.17 11.14 -29.69
N LEU A 264 17.89 11.45 -29.93
CA LEU A 264 17.46 12.70 -30.58
C LEU A 264 17.88 13.91 -29.75
N LYS A 265 17.71 13.85 -28.42
CA LYS A 265 18.09 14.92 -27.48
C LYS A 265 19.57 15.25 -27.54
N ARG A 266 20.44 14.24 -27.68
CA ARG A 266 21.90 14.43 -27.84
C ARG A 266 22.29 15.03 -29.19
N ASN A 267 21.43 14.93 -30.20
CA ASN A 267 21.71 15.27 -31.59
C ASN A 267 20.75 16.35 -32.17
N LEU A 268 20.25 17.28 -31.33
CA LEU A 268 19.36 18.39 -31.73
C LEU A 268 20.10 19.46 -32.58
N THR A 269 20.47 19.11 -33.80
CA THR A 269 21.32 19.94 -34.67
C THR A 269 20.54 20.78 -35.68
N ASP A 270 19.31 20.40 -36.00
CA ASP A 270 18.49 21.06 -37.02
C ASP A 270 16.99 21.12 -36.66
N LYS A 271 16.20 21.77 -37.51
CA LYS A 271 14.75 21.90 -37.30
C LYS A 271 14.01 20.55 -37.34
N SER A 272 14.46 19.62 -38.18
CA SER A 272 13.82 18.31 -38.37
C SER A 272 13.94 17.45 -37.11
N SER A 273 15.15 17.37 -36.55
CA SER A 273 15.44 16.66 -35.30
C SER A 273 14.66 17.25 -34.11
N ARG A 274 14.45 18.58 -34.08
CA ARG A 274 13.60 19.24 -33.06
C ARG A 274 12.11 18.91 -33.22
N GLU A 275 11.59 18.87 -34.44
CA GLU A 275 10.20 18.48 -34.69
C GLU A 275 9.96 17.00 -34.36
N GLU A 276 10.90 16.13 -34.73
CA GLU A 276 10.86 14.71 -34.39
C GLU A 276 10.92 14.47 -32.88
N TYR A 277 11.81 15.19 -32.18
CA TYR A 277 11.89 15.18 -30.72
C TYR A 277 10.56 15.59 -30.08
N LYS A 278 9.99 16.73 -30.49
CA LYS A 278 8.69 17.21 -29.96
C LYS A 278 7.57 16.20 -30.19
N LYS A 279 7.55 15.56 -31.36
CA LYS A 279 6.56 14.54 -31.69
C LYS A 279 6.72 13.29 -30.82
N LEU A 280 7.93 12.75 -30.73
CA LEU A 280 8.21 11.54 -29.96
C LEU A 280 8.01 11.78 -28.45
N GLN A 281 8.41 12.94 -27.94
CA GLN A 281 8.14 13.37 -26.57
C GLN A 281 6.64 13.37 -26.30
N LYS A 282 5.83 13.98 -27.18
CA LYS A 282 4.37 13.98 -27.05
C LYS A 282 3.76 12.57 -27.07
N GLU A 283 4.29 11.66 -27.90
CA GLU A 283 3.85 10.25 -27.93
C GLU A 283 4.20 9.49 -26.64
N ILE A 284 5.33 9.81 -26.01
CA ILE A 284 5.76 9.24 -24.72
C ILE A 284 4.91 9.80 -23.58
N ASP A 285 4.63 11.09 -23.59
CA ASP A 285 3.87 11.79 -22.55
C ASP A 285 2.36 11.46 -22.60
N SER A 286 1.89 10.88 -23.70
CA SER A 286 0.49 10.49 -23.90
C SER A 286 0.34 8.97 -23.94
N PRO A 287 0.33 8.28 -22.79
CA PRO A 287 0.26 6.82 -22.76
C PRO A 287 -1.02 6.30 -23.42
N ASP A 288 -0.87 5.25 -24.23
CA ASP A 288 -2.01 4.56 -24.84
C ASP A 288 -2.77 3.77 -23.77
N ARG A 289 -3.87 4.37 -23.27
CA ARG A 289 -4.77 3.77 -22.30
C ARG A 289 -5.94 3.11 -23.00
N LEU A 290 -6.28 1.91 -22.55
CA LEU A 290 -7.49 1.23 -22.99
C LEU A 290 -8.72 2.03 -22.51
N THR A 291 -9.77 2.10 -23.30
CA THR A 291 -10.99 2.84 -22.93
C THR A 291 -12.25 2.06 -23.25
N MET A 292 -13.33 2.33 -22.51
CA MET A 292 -14.66 1.77 -22.78
C MET A 292 -15.70 2.90 -22.87
N PRO A 293 -16.69 2.80 -23.78
CA PRO A 293 -17.72 3.84 -23.90
C PRO A 293 -18.64 3.84 -22.67
N ILE A 294 -18.95 5.04 -22.17
CA ILE A 294 -20.00 5.30 -21.19
C ILE A 294 -21.09 6.13 -21.87
N ARG A 295 -22.36 5.77 -21.66
CA ARG A 295 -23.51 6.57 -22.10
C ARG A 295 -24.43 6.84 -20.91
N VAL A 296 -24.93 8.07 -20.80
CA VAL A 296 -25.75 8.51 -19.67
C VAL A 296 -27.03 9.16 -20.18
N LYS A 297 -28.16 8.56 -19.84
CA LYS A 297 -29.48 9.06 -20.20
C LYS A 297 -30.17 9.59 -18.96
N LYS A 298 -30.35 10.91 -18.90
CA LYS A 298 -31.00 11.62 -17.79
C LYS A 298 -32.49 11.21 -17.70
N SER A 299 -33.01 11.06 -16.49
CA SER A 299 -34.46 10.93 -16.28
C SER A 299 -35.16 12.28 -16.45
N GLU A 300 -36.44 12.26 -16.83
CA GLU A 300 -37.24 13.47 -17.00
C GLU A 300 -37.48 14.21 -15.66
N ASP A 301 -37.53 13.49 -14.54
CA ASP A 301 -37.70 14.04 -13.20
C ASP A 301 -36.41 14.66 -12.62
N GLY A 302 -35.26 14.48 -13.28
CA GLY A 302 -33.97 14.97 -12.84
C GLY A 302 -33.43 14.31 -11.56
N GLN A 303 -34.00 13.20 -11.12
CA GLN A 303 -33.61 12.49 -9.89
C GLN A 303 -32.77 11.24 -10.14
N SER A 304 -32.65 10.80 -11.40
CA SER A 304 -31.92 9.59 -11.76
C SER A 304 -31.29 9.67 -13.15
N ALA A 305 -30.43 8.71 -13.46
CA ALA A 305 -29.91 8.50 -14.79
C ALA A 305 -29.73 7.01 -15.06
N GLU A 306 -30.06 6.59 -16.28
CA GLU A 306 -29.63 5.30 -16.81
C GLU A 306 -28.18 5.44 -17.30
N ILE A 307 -27.28 4.65 -16.72
CA ILE A 307 -25.85 4.68 -16.99
C ILE A 307 -25.47 3.34 -17.63
N ARG A 308 -25.00 3.41 -18.87
CA ARG A 308 -24.56 2.25 -19.64
C ARG A 308 -23.04 2.24 -19.77
N ILE A 309 -22.41 1.15 -19.33
CA ILE A 309 -20.98 0.88 -19.52
C ILE A 309 -20.87 -0.43 -20.30
N ASP A 310 -20.34 -0.35 -21.52
CA ASP A 310 -20.30 -1.47 -22.47
C ASP A 310 -21.68 -2.14 -22.68
N ARG A 311 -21.86 -3.36 -22.18
CA ARG A 311 -23.09 -4.15 -22.37
C ARG A 311 -24.07 -4.04 -21.21
N GLU A 312 -23.62 -3.56 -20.06
CA GLU A 312 -24.42 -3.46 -18.83
C GLU A 312 -25.01 -2.04 -18.69
N SER A 313 -26.22 -1.97 -18.17
CA SER A 313 -26.95 -0.71 -17.93
C SER A 313 -27.64 -0.79 -16.58
N HIS A 314 -27.40 0.21 -15.73
CA HIS A 314 -28.05 0.34 -14.41
C HIS A 314 -28.64 1.75 -14.29
N THR A 315 -29.75 1.87 -13.57
CA THR A 315 -30.33 3.17 -13.22
C THR A 315 -29.92 3.52 -11.79
N ALA A 316 -29.21 4.63 -11.63
CA ALA A 316 -28.85 5.16 -10.32
C ALA A 316 -29.66 6.42 -10.01
N LYS A 317 -30.09 6.58 -8.76
CA LYS A 317 -30.62 7.86 -8.27
C LYS A 317 -29.50 8.75 -7.75
N VAL A 318 -29.77 10.04 -7.70
CA VAL A 318 -28.84 11.00 -7.10
C VAL A 318 -28.52 10.59 -5.66
N GLY A 319 -27.23 10.47 -5.35
CA GLY A 319 -26.70 10.06 -4.05
C GLY A 319 -26.55 8.55 -3.84
N GLU A 320 -26.99 7.72 -4.79
CA GLU A 320 -26.92 6.26 -4.69
C GLU A 320 -25.76 5.67 -5.51
N TRP A 321 -25.19 4.58 -5.01
CA TRP A 321 -24.27 3.73 -5.75
C TRP A 321 -25.04 2.73 -6.62
N SER A 322 -24.52 2.43 -7.79
CA SER A 322 -25.03 1.39 -8.67
C SER A 322 -24.73 0.00 -8.13
N GLU A 323 -25.39 -1.00 -8.73
CA GLU A 323 -24.87 -2.36 -8.75
C GLU A 323 -23.49 -2.42 -9.42
N TRP A 324 -22.77 -3.52 -9.23
CA TRP A 324 -21.47 -3.73 -9.86
C TRP A 324 -21.59 -3.76 -11.39
N TYR A 325 -20.67 -3.07 -12.06
CA TYR A 325 -20.38 -3.25 -13.48
C TYR A 325 -19.23 -4.23 -13.66
N ARG A 326 -19.36 -5.17 -14.59
CA ARG A 326 -18.23 -5.96 -15.09
C ARG A 326 -17.65 -5.30 -16.33
N VAL A 327 -16.36 -4.96 -16.27
CA VAL A 327 -15.66 -4.28 -17.36
C VAL A 327 -14.55 -5.15 -17.93
N SER A 328 -14.37 -5.08 -19.26
CA SER A 328 -13.43 -5.91 -19.99
C SER A 328 -12.71 -5.10 -21.05
N PHE A 329 -11.45 -4.76 -20.78
CA PHE A 329 -10.62 -3.98 -21.69
C PHE A 329 -9.86 -4.89 -22.64
N GLU A 330 -10.03 -4.71 -23.95
CA GLU A 330 -9.29 -5.47 -24.96
C GLU A 330 -7.82 -5.02 -24.99
N VAL A 331 -6.91 -5.90 -24.56
CA VAL A 331 -5.45 -5.66 -24.62
C VAL A 331 -4.90 -6.02 -26.00
N THR A 332 -5.35 -7.15 -26.51
CA THR A 332 -5.13 -7.62 -27.89
C THR A 332 -6.39 -8.37 -28.34
N ARG A 333 -6.48 -8.74 -29.63
CA ARG A 333 -7.60 -9.56 -30.13
C ARG A 333 -7.83 -10.91 -29.42
N PHE A 334 -6.91 -11.36 -28.57
CA PHE A 334 -6.98 -12.63 -27.84
C PHE A 334 -6.97 -12.49 -26.31
N ILE A 335 -6.70 -11.30 -25.79
CA ILE A 335 -6.54 -11.08 -24.35
C ILE A 335 -7.32 -9.85 -23.93
N SER A 336 -8.10 -9.99 -22.87
CA SER A 336 -8.75 -8.88 -22.19
C SER A 336 -8.31 -8.82 -20.72
N ALA A 337 -8.22 -7.61 -20.20
CA ALA A 337 -8.08 -7.35 -18.78
C ALA A 337 -9.47 -7.15 -18.17
N HIS A 338 -9.80 -7.95 -17.16
CA HIS A 338 -11.13 -7.97 -16.54
C HIS A 338 -11.11 -7.26 -15.18
N GLY A 339 -12.08 -6.38 -14.97
CA GLY A 339 -12.27 -5.65 -13.72
C GLY A 339 -13.72 -5.47 -13.35
N ILE A 340 -13.94 -4.87 -12.19
CA ILE A 340 -15.27 -4.45 -11.73
C ILE A 340 -15.21 -3.02 -11.19
N CYS A 341 -16.29 -2.26 -11.32
CA CYS A 341 -16.41 -0.93 -10.73
C CYS A 341 -17.86 -0.63 -10.35
N LYS A 342 -18.05 0.34 -9.45
CA LYS A 342 -19.36 0.94 -9.17
C LYS A 342 -19.40 2.37 -9.67
N VAL A 343 -20.60 2.84 -9.97
CA VAL A 343 -20.87 4.22 -10.34
C VAL A 343 -21.78 4.85 -9.30
N ARG A 344 -21.53 6.10 -8.95
CA ARG A 344 -22.41 6.92 -8.13
C ARG A 344 -22.82 8.15 -8.94
N LEU A 345 -24.12 8.45 -8.89
CA LEU A 345 -24.68 9.64 -9.51
C LEU A 345 -24.76 10.75 -8.47
N ASP A 346 -23.94 11.79 -8.59
CA ASP A 346 -23.93 12.90 -7.63
C ASP A 346 -24.88 14.04 -8.02
N SER A 347 -25.10 14.25 -9.32
CA SER A 347 -26.11 15.19 -9.81
C SER A 347 -26.55 14.85 -11.23
N VAL A 348 -27.75 15.30 -11.61
CA VAL A 348 -28.28 15.25 -12.99
C VAL A 348 -28.47 16.66 -13.57
N SER A 349 -28.73 17.64 -12.70
CA SER A 349 -29.03 19.02 -13.04
C SER A 349 -28.33 19.98 -12.06
N PRO A 350 -27.79 21.13 -12.53
CA PRO A 350 -27.75 21.57 -13.93
C PRO A 350 -26.83 20.71 -14.81
N TYR A 351 -25.87 20.02 -14.18
CA TYR A 351 -24.91 19.13 -14.83
C TYR A 351 -25.03 17.71 -14.29
N VAL A 352 -24.73 16.73 -15.13
CA VAL A 352 -24.50 15.35 -14.72
C VAL A 352 -23.12 15.25 -14.11
N ARG A 353 -23.03 14.66 -12.92
CA ARG A 353 -21.78 14.36 -12.23
C ARG A 353 -21.80 12.88 -11.83
N LEU A 354 -20.88 12.12 -12.39
CA LEU A 354 -20.72 10.70 -12.11
C LEU A 354 -19.37 10.44 -11.49
N TYR A 355 -19.38 9.84 -10.31
CA TYR A 355 -18.19 9.23 -9.73
C TYR A 355 -18.15 7.75 -10.12
N VAL A 356 -17.04 7.28 -10.65
CA VAL A 356 -16.77 5.86 -10.87
C VAL A 356 -15.64 5.45 -9.95
N SER A 357 -15.90 4.42 -9.15
CA SER A 357 -14.87 3.85 -8.26
C SER A 357 -13.65 3.42 -9.06
N PRO A 358 -12.48 3.30 -8.43
CA PRO A 358 -11.36 2.61 -9.05
C PRO A 358 -11.79 1.26 -9.61
N ILE A 359 -11.22 0.90 -10.76
CA ILE A 359 -11.54 -0.36 -11.42
C ILE A 359 -10.79 -1.46 -10.68
N GLU A 360 -11.49 -2.19 -9.85
CA GLU A 360 -10.96 -3.31 -9.08
C GLU A 360 -10.52 -4.43 -10.04
N ILE A 361 -9.45 -5.14 -9.70
CA ILE A 361 -9.12 -6.40 -10.37
C ILE A 361 -10.29 -7.36 -10.19
N SER A 362 -10.78 -7.99 -11.27
CA SER A 362 -11.90 -8.94 -11.16
C SER A 362 -11.54 -10.08 -10.20
N PRO A 363 -12.32 -10.31 -9.12
CA PRO A 363 -12.10 -11.43 -8.20
C PRO A 363 -12.37 -12.81 -8.86
N GLU A 364 -13.18 -12.83 -9.92
CA GLU A 364 -13.55 -14.05 -10.66
C GLU A 364 -12.44 -14.49 -11.62
N LYS A 365 -11.76 -13.53 -12.26
CA LYS A 365 -10.73 -13.79 -13.28
C LYS A 365 -9.61 -12.75 -13.22
N PRO A 366 -8.80 -12.76 -12.15
CA PRO A 366 -7.80 -11.71 -11.94
C PRO A 366 -6.63 -11.86 -12.95
N PRO A 367 -6.17 -10.76 -13.58
CA PRO A 367 -5.04 -10.81 -14.52
C PRO A 367 -3.68 -10.94 -13.81
N LEU A 368 -3.64 -10.69 -12.50
CA LEU A 368 -2.50 -10.91 -11.59
C LEU A 368 -2.99 -11.77 -10.43
N SER A 369 -2.20 -12.72 -9.95
CA SER A 369 -2.62 -13.57 -8.81
C SER A 369 -2.74 -12.73 -7.54
N ILE A 370 -3.97 -12.56 -7.03
CA ILE A 370 -4.27 -11.85 -5.78
C ILE A 370 -4.57 -12.81 -4.62
N CYS A 371 -4.70 -14.10 -4.90
CA CYS A 371 -4.97 -15.14 -3.91
C CYS A 371 -4.23 -16.46 -4.21
N HIS A 372 -4.16 -17.31 -3.20
CA HIS A 372 -3.70 -18.69 -3.27
C HIS A 372 -4.66 -19.58 -2.46
N PRO A 373 -5.14 -20.72 -2.97
CA PRO A 373 -5.09 -21.12 -4.38
C PRO A 373 -5.81 -20.13 -5.32
N ALA A 374 -5.52 -20.19 -6.61
CA ALA A 374 -5.96 -19.18 -7.59
C ALA A 374 -7.49 -19.06 -7.77
N ASN A 375 -8.29 -20.00 -7.28
CA ASN A 375 -9.76 -19.99 -7.38
C ASN A 375 -10.48 -19.46 -6.14
N VAL A 376 -9.76 -19.13 -5.07
CA VAL A 376 -10.35 -18.70 -3.79
C VAL A 376 -11.29 -17.52 -3.96
N THR A 377 -10.85 -16.48 -4.65
CA THR A 377 -11.65 -15.26 -4.81
C THR A 377 -12.88 -15.50 -5.68
N ALA A 378 -12.79 -16.38 -6.68
CA ALA A 378 -13.94 -16.78 -7.49
C ALA A 378 -14.97 -17.56 -6.66
N ASN A 379 -14.53 -18.51 -5.83
CA ASN A 379 -15.42 -19.25 -4.93
C ASN A 379 -16.10 -18.33 -3.90
N LEU A 380 -15.39 -17.31 -3.40
CA LEU A 380 -15.98 -16.31 -2.51
C LEU A 380 -17.08 -15.51 -3.21
N VAL A 381 -16.89 -15.14 -4.47
CA VAL A 381 -17.93 -14.43 -5.23
C VAL A 381 -19.24 -15.22 -5.31
N GLU A 382 -19.16 -16.55 -5.43
CA GLU A 382 -20.36 -17.41 -5.43
C GLU A 382 -21.14 -17.37 -4.10
N LYS A 383 -20.46 -17.07 -2.99
CA LYS A 383 -21.03 -17.10 -1.64
C LYS A 383 -21.44 -15.73 -1.11
N ILE A 384 -20.59 -14.73 -1.30
CA ILE A 384 -20.74 -13.39 -0.72
C ILE A 384 -20.96 -12.29 -1.78
N GLY A 385 -20.95 -12.65 -3.07
CA GLY A 385 -21.05 -11.70 -4.17
C GLY A 385 -19.74 -10.97 -4.46
N LEU A 386 -19.79 -9.96 -5.34
CA LEU A 386 -18.62 -9.17 -5.72
C LEU A 386 -18.17 -8.23 -4.59
N PHE A 387 -16.85 -8.03 -4.50
CA PHE A 387 -16.20 -7.20 -3.48
C PHE A 387 -14.98 -6.47 -4.06
N LYS A 388 -14.58 -5.36 -3.43
CA LYS A 388 -13.35 -4.62 -3.78
C LYS A 388 -12.12 -5.48 -3.51
N THR A 389 -11.22 -5.59 -4.48
CA THR A 389 -10.04 -6.48 -4.41
C THR A 389 -8.74 -5.73 -4.07
N ARG A 390 -8.71 -4.41 -4.21
CA ARG A 390 -7.60 -3.59 -3.73
C ARG A 390 -7.34 -3.79 -2.25
N GLY A 391 -6.05 -3.80 -1.90
CA GLY A 391 -5.62 -3.91 -0.49
C GLY A 391 -6.19 -2.78 0.35
N TRP A 392 -6.10 -1.55 -0.15
CA TRP A 392 -6.79 -0.38 0.41
C TRP A 392 -7.99 -0.02 -0.45
N ALA A 393 -9.14 -0.57 -0.08
CA ALA A 393 -10.38 -0.48 -0.85
C ALA A 393 -11.11 0.87 -0.71
N ALA A 394 -10.80 1.67 0.32
CA ALA A 394 -11.50 2.91 0.59
C ALA A 394 -11.02 4.05 -0.32
N ASP A 395 -11.95 4.79 -0.90
CA ASP A 395 -11.68 5.84 -1.89
C ASP A 395 -11.30 7.19 -1.25
N SER A 396 -10.30 7.14 -0.35
CA SER A 396 -9.79 8.29 0.41
C SER A 396 -9.23 9.43 -0.46
N ALA A 397 -8.62 9.11 -1.61
CA ALA A 397 -8.14 10.11 -2.56
C ALA A 397 -9.28 10.98 -3.09
N ALA A 398 -10.38 10.36 -3.53
CA ALA A 398 -11.54 11.07 -4.04
C ALA A 398 -12.19 11.96 -2.96
N LEU A 399 -12.27 11.48 -1.71
CA LEU A 399 -12.79 12.28 -0.60
C LEU A 399 -11.90 13.51 -0.34
N LYS A 400 -10.58 13.29 -0.29
CA LYS A 400 -9.58 14.32 -0.05
C LYS A 400 -9.64 15.42 -1.11
N GLU A 401 -9.78 15.02 -2.38
CA GLU A 401 -9.83 15.94 -3.53
C GLU A 401 -11.22 16.53 -3.80
N GLY A 402 -12.23 16.17 -3.00
CA GLY A 402 -13.59 16.74 -3.08
C GLY A 402 -14.50 16.13 -4.14
N PHE A 403 -14.06 15.09 -4.86
CA PHE A 403 -14.88 14.34 -5.82
C PHE A 403 -15.79 13.30 -5.17
N LEU A 404 -15.55 13.01 -3.89
CA LEU A 404 -16.43 12.24 -3.03
C LEU A 404 -16.71 13.07 -1.76
N ASN A 405 -17.92 12.98 -1.21
CA ASN A 405 -18.27 13.62 0.06
C ASN A 405 -18.27 12.61 1.22
N GLU A 406 -18.38 13.11 2.46
CA GLU A 406 -18.28 12.31 3.68
C GLU A 406 -19.37 11.24 3.77
N GLU A 407 -20.59 11.54 3.31
CA GLU A 407 -21.69 10.58 3.27
C GLU A 407 -21.38 9.41 2.33
N ALA A 408 -20.98 9.73 1.10
CA ALA A 408 -20.64 8.74 0.08
C ALA A 408 -19.47 7.86 0.51
N PHE A 409 -18.45 8.47 1.13
CA PHE A 409 -17.31 7.76 1.67
C PHE A 409 -17.70 6.82 2.81
N MET A 410 -18.54 7.26 3.77
CA MET A 410 -18.96 6.40 4.87
C MET A 410 -19.90 5.27 4.42
N GLN A 411 -20.74 5.50 3.40
CA GLN A 411 -21.53 4.45 2.76
C GLN A 411 -20.62 3.37 2.17
N ASP A 412 -19.61 3.75 1.39
CA ASP A 412 -18.62 2.83 0.81
C ASP A 412 -17.83 2.08 1.90
N ILE A 413 -17.37 2.79 2.95
CA ILE A 413 -16.67 2.18 4.09
C ILE A 413 -17.51 1.08 4.75
N PHE A 414 -18.79 1.35 5.03
CA PHE A 414 -19.63 0.37 5.70
C PHE A 414 -19.95 -0.84 4.82
N GLU A 415 -20.10 -0.64 3.51
CA GLU A 415 -20.20 -1.75 2.57
C GLU A 415 -18.92 -2.60 2.54
N ILE A 416 -17.74 -1.94 2.47
CA ILE A 416 -16.44 -2.62 2.53
C ILE A 416 -16.31 -3.44 3.81
N MET A 417 -16.68 -2.87 4.96
CA MET A 417 -16.59 -3.56 6.26
C MET A 417 -17.48 -4.80 6.31
N GLU A 418 -18.72 -4.69 5.82
CA GLU A 418 -19.62 -5.83 5.79
C GLU A 418 -19.09 -6.93 4.86
N LYS A 419 -18.63 -6.57 3.65
CA LYS A 419 -18.05 -7.56 2.73
C LYS A 419 -16.78 -8.22 3.23
N ARG A 420 -15.92 -7.47 3.93
CA ARG A 420 -14.71 -8.04 4.56
C ARG A 420 -15.04 -8.93 5.76
N LYS A 421 -16.10 -8.60 6.53
CA LYS A 421 -16.63 -9.46 7.59
C LYS A 421 -17.20 -10.77 7.02
N GLU A 422 -18.05 -10.69 5.99
CA GLU A 422 -18.58 -11.87 5.29
C GLU A 422 -17.43 -12.75 4.76
N MET A 423 -16.43 -12.16 4.11
CA MET A 423 -15.24 -12.86 3.64
C MET A 423 -14.47 -13.56 4.76
N ALA A 424 -14.21 -12.86 5.86
CA ALA A 424 -13.50 -13.43 7.01
C ALA A 424 -14.26 -14.62 7.61
N LEU A 425 -15.56 -14.46 7.85
CA LEU A 425 -16.39 -15.54 8.40
C LEU A 425 -16.48 -16.73 7.46
N GLU A 426 -16.65 -16.49 6.15
CA GLU A 426 -16.74 -17.53 5.15
C GLU A 426 -15.44 -18.35 5.05
N VAL A 427 -14.27 -17.69 5.13
CA VAL A 427 -12.99 -18.40 5.17
C VAL A 427 -12.83 -19.17 6.49
N LEU A 428 -13.22 -18.57 7.61
CA LEU A 428 -13.14 -19.21 8.92
C LEU A 428 -13.99 -20.50 8.96
N GLU A 429 -15.17 -20.50 8.33
CA GLU A 429 -16.09 -21.65 8.29
C GLU A 429 -15.63 -22.80 7.39
N GLN A 430 -14.81 -22.51 6.38
CA GLN A 430 -14.41 -23.51 5.39
C GLN A 430 -13.51 -24.60 5.96
N ASP A 431 -12.92 -24.41 7.15
CA ASP A 431 -11.95 -25.38 7.66
C ASP A 431 -11.61 -25.30 9.16
N ASP A 432 -10.86 -26.29 9.64
CA ASP A 432 -10.40 -26.43 11.01
C ASP A 432 -9.03 -25.77 11.29
N TRP A 433 -8.79 -24.58 10.73
CA TRP A 433 -7.51 -23.84 10.75
C TRP A 433 -6.71 -23.98 12.05
N GLY A 434 -5.42 -24.31 11.92
CA GLY A 434 -4.48 -24.21 13.04
C GLY A 434 -4.06 -22.75 13.26
N LEU A 435 -3.86 -22.01 12.18
CA LEU A 435 -3.58 -20.58 12.17
C LEU A 435 -4.55 -19.85 11.24
N TYR A 436 -5.23 -18.84 11.76
CA TYR A 436 -6.10 -17.96 10.99
C TYR A 436 -5.75 -16.50 11.28
N VAL A 437 -5.50 -15.71 10.25
CA VAL A 437 -5.18 -14.28 10.36
C VAL A 437 -6.07 -13.49 9.41
N ALA A 438 -6.84 -12.54 9.93
CA ALA A 438 -7.65 -11.62 9.12
C ALA A 438 -7.37 -10.17 9.49
N VAL A 439 -7.18 -9.30 8.49
CA VAL A 439 -6.86 -7.88 8.73
C VAL A 439 -7.87 -6.95 8.07
N PHE A 440 -8.26 -5.91 8.80
CA PHE A 440 -9.25 -4.92 8.42
C PHE A 440 -8.64 -3.52 8.48
N SER A 441 -8.83 -2.72 7.42
CA SER A 441 -8.16 -1.42 7.27
C SER A 441 -9.05 -0.21 7.52
N SER A 442 -10.32 -0.40 7.88
CA SER A 442 -11.28 0.71 7.92
C SER A 442 -11.03 1.68 9.08
N THR A 443 -10.51 1.20 10.21
CA THR A 443 -10.10 2.04 11.35
C THR A 443 -9.04 3.05 10.94
N ASP A 444 -8.04 2.63 10.17
CA ASP A 444 -7.01 3.50 9.58
C ASP A 444 -7.60 4.51 8.59
N ARG A 445 -8.34 4.03 7.58
CA ARG A 445 -8.90 4.88 6.50
C ARG A 445 -9.83 5.96 7.04
N VAL A 446 -10.71 5.61 7.98
CA VAL A 446 -11.67 6.55 8.56
C VAL A 446 -10.95 7.51 9.51
N SER A 447 -9.98 7.04 10.31
CA SER A 447 -9.19 7.91 11.17
C SER A 447 -8.44 8.96 10.35
N HIS A 448 -7.76 8.56 9.27
CA HIS A 448 -7.11 9.52 8.38
C HIS A 448 -8.05 10.61 7.88
N MET A 449 -9.25 10.24 7.43
CA MET A 449 -10.17 11.21 6.81
C MET A 449 -10.95 12.04 7.84
N MET A 450 -11.44 11.41 8.92
CA MET A 450 -12.49 11.99 9.77
C MET A 450 -11.99 12.58 11.09
N TRP A 451 -10.69 12.47 11.41
CA TRP A 451 -10.16 12.98 12.69
C TRP A 451 -10.41 14.49 12.89
N ARG A 452 -10.37 15.27 11.80
CA ARG A 452 -10.71 16.71 11.81
C ARG A 452 -12.10 17.01 12.35
N LEU A 453 -13.01 16.04 12.44
CA LEU A 453 -14.38 16.22 12.93
C LEU A 453 -14.52 15.91 14.42
N ILE A 454 -13.49 15.31 15.04
CA ILE A 454 -13.42 15.08 16.49
C ILE A 454 -12.37 15.96 17.18
N ASP A 455 -11.60 16.73 16.41
CA ASP A 455 -10.58 17.64 16.92
C ASP A 455 -10.91 19.11 16.59
N PRO A 456 -11.54 19.85 17.52
CA PRO A 456 -11.88 21.27 17.34
C PRO A 456 -10.69 22.20 17.09
N LYS A 457 -9.45 21.73 17.30
CA LYS A 457 -8.23 22.50 17.03
C LYS A 457 -7.70 22.30 15.61
N HIS A 458 -8.25 21.36 14.84
CA HIS A 458 -7.82 21.11 13.47
C HIS A 458 -8.28 22.28 12.57
N PRO A 459 -7.42 22.81 11.67
CA PRO A 459 -7.77 23.96 10.81
C PRO A 459 -9.02 23.73 9.93
N MET A 460 -9.27 22.48 9.53
CA MET A 460 -10.45 22.02 8.78
C MET A 460 -11.61 21.51 9.66
N TYR A 461 -11.64 21.82 10.96
CA TYR A 461 -12.78 21.47 11.80
C TYR A 461 -14.02 22.28 11.39
N ASP A 462 -15.12 21.58 11.16
CA ASP A 462 -16.42 22.16 10.83
C ASP A 462 -17.47 21.61 11.79
N GLU A 463 -18.12 22.49 12.56
CA GLU A 463 -19.06 22.11 13.61
C GLU A 463 -20.33 21.45 13.03
N GLU A 464 -20.84 21.91 11.89
CA GLU A 464 -22.04 21.37 11.27
C GLU A 464 -21.77 20.00 10.65
N LEU A 465 -20.60 19.84 10.05
CA LEU A 465 -20.16 18.54 9.54
C LEU A 465 -19.86 17.58 10.69
N ALA A 466 -19.27 18.05 11.79
CA ALA A 466 -19.04 17.25 12.99
C ALA A 466 -20.36 16.80 13.66
N LYS A 467 -21.42 17.61 13.65
CA LYS A 467 -22.76 17.17 14.10
C LYS A 467 -23.29 15.99 13.28
N ARG A 468 -22.93 15.89 12.00
CA ARG A 468 -23.40 14.84 11.09
C ARG A 468 -22.49 13.61 11.04
N PHE A 469 -21.18 13.80 11.13
CA PHE A 469 -20.17 12.77 10.89
C PHE A 469 -19.07 12.68 11.96
N GLY A 470 -19.17 13.44 13.06
CA GLY A 470 -18.19 13.40 14.16
C GLY A 470 -18.15 12.05 14.88
N ASP A 471 -19.18 11.22 14.73
CA ASP A 471 -19.20 9.86 15.25
C ASP A 471 -18.70 8.80 14.24
N SER A 472 -18.16 9.20 13.08
CA SER A 472 -17.72 8.25 12.04
C SER A 472 -16.63 7.29 12.52
N ILE A 473 -15.65 7.80 13.29
CA ILE A 473 -14.59 6.98 13.89
C ILE A 473 -15.21 6.02 14.91
N GLN A 474 -16.07 6.52 15.79
CA GLN A 474 -16.77 5.71 16.80
C GLN A 474 -17.56 4.56 16.14
N LYS A 475 -18.43 4.85 15.16
CA LYS A 475 -19.23 3.86 14.42
C LYS A 475 -18.36 2.82 13.72
N THR A 476 -17.17 3.20 13.27
CA THR A 476 -16.21 2.27 12.68
C THR A 476 -15.69 1.29 13.74
N TYR A 477 -15.36 1.77 14.94
CA TYR A 477 -14.93 0.90 16.05
C TYR A 477 -16.06 -0.02 16.54
N GLU A 478 -17.30 0.47 16.60
CA GLU A 478 -18.49 -0.36 16.91
C GLU A 478 -18.64 -1.52 15.91
N LYS A 479 -18.50 -1.26 14.61
CA LYS A 479 -18.52 -2.32 13.59
C LYS A 479 -17.35 -3.29 13.70
N MET A 480 -16.17 -2.81 14.09
CA MET A 480 -15.04 -3.71 14.39
C MET A 480 -15.32 -4.59 15.60
N ASP A 481 -15.96 -4.06 16.65
CA ASP A 481 -16.40 -4.83 17.81
C ASP A 481 -17.42 -5.92 17.44
N GLU A 482 -18.37 -5.61 16.55
CA GLU A 482 -19.31 -6.60 15.99
C GLU A 482 -18.59 -7.75 15.28
N ILE A 483 -17.50 -7.46 14.55
CA ILE A 483 -16.67 -8.49 13.89
C ILE A 483 -16.00 -9.38 14.92
N VAL A 484 -15.43 -8.81 16.00
CA VAL A 484 -14.88 -9.60 17.11
C VAL A 484 -15.93 -10.53 17.69
N GLY A 485 -17.13 -10.01 17.98
CA GLY A 485 -18.24 -10.81 18.50
C GLY A 485 -18.64 -11.96 17.56
N ALA A 486 -18.70 -11.70 16.26
CA ALA A 486 -19.04 -12.71 15.25
C ALA A 486 -17.99 -13.82 15.15
N ILE A 487 -16.70 -13.49 15.21
CA ILE A 487 -15.60 -14.46 15.20
C ILE A 487 -15.60 -15.29 16.48
N ARG A 488 -15.71 -14.65 17.66
CA ARG A 488 -15.79 -15.31 18.96
C ARG A 488 -16.94 -16.34 19.02
N ALA A 489 -18.07 -16.04 18.40
CA ALA A 489 -19.22 -16.95 18.33
C ALA A 489 -18.98 -18.21 17.46
N LYS A 490 -17.91 -18.26 16.65
CA LYS A 490 -17.59 -19.35 15.73
C LYS A 490 -16.41 -20.21 16.17
N ILE A 491 -15.62 -19.75 17.14
CA ILE A 491 -14.41 -20.43 17.61
C ILE A 491 -14.61 -21.09 18.97
N ASP A 492 -13.89 -22.18 19.21
CA ASP A 492 -13.80 -22.78 20.54
C ASP A 492 -12.65 -22.11 21.31
N GLU A 493 -12.97 -21.11 22.12
CA GLU A 493 -12.00 -20.35 22.93
C GLU A 493 -11.27 -21.20 23.97
N SER A 494 -11.79 -22.40 24.32
CA SER A 494 -11.10 -23.30 25.25
C SER A 494 -9.81 -23.89 24.65
N ASN A 495 -9.75 -23.98 23.32
CA ASN A 495 -8.61 -24.52 22.57
C ASN A 495 -8.05 -23.53 21.52
N THR A 496 -8.47 -22.27 21.56
CA THR A 496 -8.05 -21.24 20.60
C THR A 496 -7.54 -20.02 21.34
N ASP A 497 -6.32 -19.59 21.01
CA ASP A 497 -5.81 -18.29 21.40
C ASP A 497 -6.32 -17.24 20.40
N LEU A 498 -7.07 -16.26 20.91
CA LEU A 498 -7.55 -15.13 20.14
C LEU A 498 -6.70 -13.92 20.46
N TYR A 499 -6.20 -13.27 19.42
CA TYR A 499 -5.52 -11.97 19.50
C TYR A 499 -6.26 -10.96 18.63
N VAL A 500 -6.62 -9.81 19.19
CA VAL A 500 -7.04 -8.63 18.40
C VAL A 500 -5.95 -7.58 18.55
N ILE A 501 -5.25 -7.30 17.46
CA ILE A 501 -4.08 -6.44 17.47
C ILE A 501 -4.25 -5.26 16.53
N SER A 502 -3.51 -4.19 16.81
CA SER A 502 -3.26 -3.14 15.82
C SER A 502 -1.79 -2.86 15.70
N ASP A 503 -1.39 -2.51 14.49
CA ASP A 503 -0.02 -2.23 14.11
C ASP A 503 0.44 -0.85 14.59
N HIS A 504 -0.47 0.11 14.76
CA HIS A 504 -0.22 1.42 15.36
C HIS A 504 -1.54 2.10 15.80
N GLY A 505 -1.41 3.13 16.64
CA GLY A 505 -2.49 4.05 17.00
C GLY A 505 -2.50 5.30 16.11
N PHE A 506 -3.19 6.36 16.56
CA PHE A 506 -3.36 7.59 15.78
C PHE A 506 -3.15 8.86 16.62
N ARG A 507 -2.77 9.94 15.96
CA ARG A 507 -2.76 11.29 16.54
C ARG A 507 -3.31 12.30 15.54
N SER A 508 -3.70 13.47 16.04
CA SER A 508 -4.13 14.56 15.19
C SER A 508 -2.97 15.08 14.34
N PHE A 509 -3.24 15.36 13.06
CA PHE A 509 -2.34 16.02 12.14
C PHE A 509 -2.89 17.41 11.80
N ARG A 510 -2.44 18.43 12.53
CA ARG A 510 -2.92 19.81 12.39
C ARG A 510 -1.99 20.66 11.53
N LYS A 511 -0.69 20.35 11.53
CA LYS A 511 0.36 21.14 10.89
C LYS A 511 1.40 20.27 10.20
N ALA A 512 1.74 20.64 8.98
CA ALA A 512 2.78 20.00 8.17
C ALA A 512 4.16 20.61 8.45
N VAL A 513 5.19 19.77 8.60
CA VAL A 513 6.59 20.17 8.79
C VAL A 513 7.39 19.81 7.54
N ASN A 514 7.85 20.82 6.81
CA ASN A 514 8.60 20.69 5.56
C ASN A 514 10.10 20.55 5.84
N LEU A 515 10.58 19.30 5.97
CA LEU A 515 11.97 19.00 6.34
C LEU A 515 13.00 19.54 5.34
N ASN A 516 12.75 19.48 4.02
CA ASN A 516 13.68 20.06 3.03
C ASN A 516 13.76 21.59 3.15
N THR A 517 12.65 22.25 3.50
CA THR A 517 12.64 23.69 3.77
C THR A 517 13.43 24.00 5.05
N TRP A 518 13.33 23.16 6.08
CA TRP A 518 14.15 23.31 7.29
C TRP A 518 15.64 23.12 6.98
N LEU A 519 16.02 22.04 6.29
CA LEU A 519 17.41 21.72 5.91
C LEU A 519 18.05 22.79 5.01
N SER A 520 17.26 23.45 4.15
CA SER A 520 17.73 24.52 3.27
C SER A 520 17.79 25.91 3.91
N THR A 521 17.32 26.04 5.15
CA THR A 521 17.34 27.31 5.89
C THR A 521 18.15 27.27 7.17
N HIS A 522 18.40 26.07 7.73
CA HIS A 522 19.09 25.85 9.00
C HIS A 522 20.38 25.04 8.82
N GLY A 523 21.35 25.32 9.69
CA GLY A 523 22.67 24.70 9.74
C GLY A 523 23.05 24.12 11.10
N PRO A 524 24.36 23.82 11.30
CA PRO A 524 24.90 23.33 12.56
C PRO A 524 24.41 24.13 13.78
N GLY A 525 23.87 23.41 14.77
CA GLY A 525 23.26 24.00 15.98
C GLY A 525 21.87 24.61 15.77
N GLY A 526 21.21 24.39 14.62
CA GLY A 526 19.90 24.95 14.30
C GLY A 526 19.94 26.44 13.90
N ASN A 527 21.12 26.98 13.57
CA ASN A 527 21.27 28.39 13.23
C ASN A 527 20.91 28.66 11.77
N ALA A 528 20.22 29.77 11.50
CA ALA A 528 19.90 30.20 10.14
C ALA A 528 21.16 30.69 9.40
N GLY A 529 21.27 30.39 8.09
CA GLY A 529 22.27 31.00 7.19
C GLY A 529 23.47 30.13 6.79
N ASN A 530 23.55 28.87 7.23
CA ASN A 530 24.54 27.88 6.75
C ASN A 530 23.83 26.53 6.49
N PRO A 531 23.09 26.38 5.38
CA PRO A 531 22.12 25.30 5.24
C PRO A 531 22.76 23.91 5.11
N PHE A 532 22.11 22.89 5.68
CA PHE A 532 22.43 21.49 5.40
C PHE A 532 22.11 21.09 3.94
N MET A 533 21.18 21.79 3.28
CA MET A 533 20.79 21.57 1.88
C MET A 533 20.95 22.84 1.06
N GLU A 534 21.93 22.88 0.17
CA GLU A 534 22.22 24.05 -0.66
C GLU A 534 21.34 24.03 -1.92
N LEU A 535 20.63 25.13 -2.19
CA LEU A 535 19.75 25.28 -3.35
C LEU A 535 20.34 26.25 -4.38
N ARG A 536 20.06 25.99 -5.65
CA ARG A 536 20.37 26.89 -6.76
C ARG A 536 19.25 27.92 -6.94
N GLY A 537 19.40 29.06 -6.27
CA GLY A 537 18.42 30.15 -6.32
C GLY A 537 17.16 29.86 -5.50
N LYS A 538 16.08 30.61 -5.78
CA LYS A 538 14.78 30.41 -5.11
C LYS A 538 13.96 29.37 -5.87
N VAL A 539 13.58 28.31 -5.19
CA VAL A 539 12.93 27.14 -5.80
C VAL A 539 11.66 26.80 -5.04
N THR A 540 10.56 26.63 -5.77
CA THR A 540 9.31 26.07 -5.26
C THR A 540 8.84 24.98 -6.23
N ARG A 541 9.44 23.79 -6.14
CA ARG A 541 9.03 22.62 -6.92
C ARG A 541 7.98 21.85 -6.14
N LYS A 542 6.84 21.59 -6.79
CA LYS A 542 5.81 20.66 -6.30
C LYS A 542 5.85 19.37 -7.09
N TYR A 543 5.65 18.25 -6.41
CA TYR A 543 5.51 16.92 -6.97
C TYR A 543 4.09 16.40 -6.72
N ASN A 544 3.63 15.50 -7.58
CA ASN A 544 2.37 14.77 -7.46
C ASN A 544 2.58 13.23 -7.61
N LEU A 545 1.52 12.43 -7.49
CA LEU A 545 1.64 10.97 -7.64
C LEU A 545 2.03 10.54 -9.06
N ASP A 546 1.63 11.27 -10.09
CA ASP A 546 2.04 10.98 -11.45
C ASP A 546 3.57 11.07 -11.59
N ASP A 547 4.26 11.98 -10.90
CA ASP A 547 5.71 12.04 -10.91
C ASP A 547 6.36 10.77 -10.32
N LEU A 548 5.70 10.12 -9.34
CA LEU A 548 6.18 8.88 -8.73
C LEU A 548 5.91 7.63 -9.61
N PHE A 549 4.75 7.57 -10.29
CA PHE A 549 4.32 6.38 -11.05
C PHE A 549 4.60 6.44 -12.56
N SER A 550 4.89 7.62 -13.12
CA SER A 550 5.17 7.78 -14.57
C SER A 550 6.53 7.25 -14.99
N GLY A 551 7.40 6.88 -14.04
CA GLY A 551 8.79 6.52 -14.32
C GLY A 551 9.67 7.71 -14.72
N LYS A 552 9.19 8.94 -14.48
CA LYS A 552 10.02 10.15 -14.59
C LYS A 552 11.20 10.07 -13.62
N SER A 553 12.33 10.59 -14.06
CA SER A 553 13.58 10.61 -13.29
C SER A 553 14.03 12.04 -12.92
N ASP A 554 13.13 13.01 -12.98
CA ASP A 554 13.40 14.45 -12.80
C ASP A 554 13.24 14.92 -11.34
N PHE A 555 13.29 14.00 -10.37
CA PHE A 555 13.38 14.36 -8.96
C PHE A 555 14.61 15.24 -8.69
N PHE A 556 14.43 16.26 -7.85
CA PHE A 556 15.38 17.34 -7.59
C PHE A 556 15.76 18.21 -8.80
N GLN A 557 14.91 18.21 -9.84
CA GLN A 557 15.07 19.04 -11.03
C GLN A 557 13.90 20.01 -11.25
N THR A 558 14.15 21.07 -11.99
CA THR A 558 13.19 22.07 -12.43
C THR A 558 13.30 22.28 -13.92
N GLU A 559 12.19 22.63 -14.55
CA GLU A 559 12.15 22.99 -15.95
C GLU A 559 12.53 24.46 -16.14
N VAL A 560 13.41 24.72 -17.11
CA VAL A 560 13.87 26.05 -17.50
C VAL A 560 13.72 26.17 -19.02
N TYR A 561 12.95 27.15 -19.47
CA TYR A 561 12.79 27.42 -20.90
C TYR A 561 14.06 28.10 -21.45
N ASP A 562 14.68 27.49 -22.45
CA ASP A 562 15.78 28.07 -23.22
C ASP A 562 15.20 28.82 -24.44
N PRO A 563 15.24 30.17 -24.46
CA PRO A 563 14.66 30.96 -25.55
C PRO A 563 15.50 30.93 -26.83
N ILE A 564 16.76 30.48 -26.77
CA ILE A 564 17.66 30.41 -27.94
C ILE A 564 17.41 29.11 -28.70
N GLU A 565 17.27 28.01 -27.95
CA GLU A 565 16.99 26.69 -28.54
C GLU A 565 15.49 26.43 -28.73
N GLU A 566 14.62 27.25 -28.14
CA GLU A 566 13.16 27.08 -28.07
C GLU A 566 12.74 25.72 -27.52
N VAL A 567 13.46 25.27 -26.48
CA VAL A 567 13.23 24.00 -25.79
C VAL A 567 13.25 24.21 -24.28
N THR A 568 12.44 23.42 -23.57
CA THR A 568 12.51 23.35 -22.11
C THR A 568 13.60 22.36 -21.72
N LYS A 569 14.55 22.82 -20.90
CA LYS A 569 15.64 22.01 -20.33
C LYS A 569 15.31 21.67 -18.88
N SER A 570 15.73 20.50 -18.44
CA SER A 570 15.67 20.12 -17.02
C SER A 570 17.00 20.47 -16.35
N GLU A 571 16.96 21.19 -15.23
CA GLU A 571 18.12 21.59 -14.46
C GLU A 571 17.96 21.17 -12.99
N GLU A 572 19.05 20.71 -12.37
CA GLU A 572 19.03 20.39 -10.93
C GLU A 572 18.93 21.67 -10.11
N TYR A 573 17.96 21.72 -9.21
CA TYR A 573 17.78 22.85 -8.31
C TYR A 573 18.55 22.70 -6.98
N VAL A 574 19.15 21.53 -6.73
CA VAL A 574 19.99 21.25 -5.57
C VAL A 574 21.47 21.31 -5.96
N GLU A 575 22.28 22.01 -5.17
CA GLU A 575 23.74 22.02 -5.32
C GLU A 575 24.37 20.86 -4.55
N TRP A 576 24.30 19.65 -5.12
CA TRP A 576 24.72 18.41 -4.47
C TRP A 576 26.15 18.41 -3.94
N LYS A 577 27.06 19.19 -4.55
CA LYS A 577 28.46 19.30 -4.09
C LYS A 577 28.66 20.22 -2.88
N LYS A 578 27.59 20.74 -2.32
CA LYS A 578 27.57 21.52 -1.06
C LYS A 578 26.49 21.03 -0.08
N THR A 579 25.57 20.19 -0.52
CA THR A 579 24.48 19.62 0.29
C THR A 579 24.99 18.49 1.19
N GLN A 580 24.77 18.62 2.49
CA GLN A 580 25.08 17.61 3.50
C GLN A 580 23.95 16.59 3.71
N ALA A 581 22.69 17.01 3.61
CA ALA A 581 21.54 16.14 3.85
C ALA A 581 20.30 16.56 3.04
N PHE A 582 19.37 15.64 2.85
CA PHE A 582 18.08 15.86 2.18
C PHE A 582 17.01 14.93 2.77
N ALA A 583 15.75 15.34 2.70
CA ALA A 583 14.59 14.54 3.11
C ALA A 583 13.88 13.95 1.88
N LEU A 584 13.51 12.68 1.98
CA LEU A 584 12.77 11.95 0.95
C LEU A 584 12.08 10.75 1.62
N GLY A 585 10.76 10.64 1.55
CA GLY A 585 10.00 9.69 2.37
C GLY A 585 9.29 10.33 3.56
N LEU A 586 8.54 9.53 4.28
CA LEU A 586 7.67 9.97 5.35
C LEU A 586 8.47 10.18 6.63
N ALA A 587 9.00 11.41 6.78
CA ALA A 587 9.78 11.88 7.93
C ALA A 587 11.18 11.28 8.07
N THR A 588 11.77 10.88 6.95
CA THR A 588 13.14 10.38 6.86
C THR A 588 14.09 11.45 6.32
N VAL A 589 15.32 11.46 6.82
CA VAL A 589 16.41 12.31 6.34
C VAL A 589 17.62 11.42 6.01
N TYR A 590 18.24 11.71 4.87
CA TYR A 590 19.43 11.04 4.38
C TYR A 590 20.61 11.99 4.34
N ILE A 591 21.76 11.49 4.78
CA ILE A 591 23.05 12.13 4.64
C ILE A 591 23.57 11.91 3.22
N ASN A 592 24.04 12.98 2.58
CA ASN A 592 24.61 12.93 1.24
C ASN A 592 26.04 12.35 1.28
N LEU A 593 26.17 11.08 1.65
CA LEU A 593 27.43 10.39 1.92
C LEU A 593 28.21 10.08 0.63
N LYS A 594 29.51 10.37 0.58
CA LYS A 594 30.37 10.19 -0.62
C LYS A 594 30.40 8.76 -1.15
N GLU A 595 30.36 7.78 -0.27
CA GLU A 595 30.52 6.37 -0.59
C GLU A 595 29.20 5.71 -1.01
N ARG A 596 28.06 6.32 -0.67
CA ARG A 596 26.72 5.78 -0.92
C ARG A 596 25.98 6.52 -2.04
N GLU A 597 26.15 7.84 -2.12
CA GLU A 597 25.37 8.69 -3.03
C GLU A 597 26.15 9.05 -4.28
N SER A 598 25.48 9.00 -5.45
CA SER A 598 26.12 9.28 -6.74
C SER A 598 26.77 10.67 -6.84
N LYS A 599 26.28 11.65 -6.07
CA LYS A 599 26.83 13.01 -5.97
C LYS A 599 27.22 13.40 -4.53
N GLY A 600 27.58 12.41 -3.70
CA GLY A 600 27.89 12.58 -2.28
C GLY A 600 28.92 13.67 -1.95
N TYR A 601 28.75 14.26 -0.76
CA TYR A 601 29.51 15.39 -0.23
C TYR A 601 30.07 15.14 1.17
N VAL A 602 29.34 14.47 2.05
CA VAL A 602 29.75 14.18 3.43
C VAL A 602 30.71 12.99 3.44
N SER A 603 31.80 13.08 4.21
CA SER A 603 32.73 11.96 4.39
C SER A 603 32.25 10.99 5.48
N LYS A 604 32.67 9.72 5.43
CA LYS A 604 32.42 8.78 6.54
C LYS A 604 32.87 9.30 7.92
N ALA A 605 33.94 10.10 7.98
CA ALA A 605 34.43 10.66 9.23
C ALA A 605 33.50 11.76 9.80
N ASP A 606 32.82 12.50 8.94
CA ASP A 606 31.92 13.60 9.32
C ASP A 606 30.46 13.13 9.52
N TYR A 607 30.13 11.92 9.04
CA TYR A 607 28.76 11.36 9.06
C TYR A 607 28.07 11.51 10.41
N GLN A 608 28.70 11.02 11.47
CA GLN A 608 28.11 11.02 12.81
C GLN A 608 27.87 12.44 13.32
N ALA A 609 28.82 13.35 13.09
CA ALA A 609 28.70 14.74 13.51
C ALA A 609 27.51 15.43 12.81
N VAL A 610 27.34 15.20 11.51
CA VAL A 610 26.21 15.75 10.74
C VAL A 610 24.87 15.20 11.24
N CYS A 611 24.77 13.88 11.48
CA CYS A 611 23.58 13.25 12.05
C CYS A 611 23.18 13.90 13.38
N GLU A 612 24.13 14.05 14.30
CA GLU A 612 23.88 14.65 15.60
C GLU A 612 23.52 16.14 15.54
N GLU A 613 24.12 16.90 14.63
CA GLU A 613 23.80 18.31 14.45
C GLU A 613 22.37 18.52 13.94
N ILE A 614 21.95 17.71 12.95
CA ILE A 614 20.58 17.73 12.45
C ILE A 614 19.60 17.30 13.55
N ALA A 615 19.90 16.21 14.26
CA ALA A 615 19.06 15.72 15.36
C ALA A 615 18.86 16.79 16.44
N ARG A 616 19.95 17.40 16.95
CA ARG A 616 19.89 18.48 17.94
C ARG A 616 19.11 19.70 17.42
N GLY A 617 19.31 20.08 16.15
CA GLY A 617 18.61 21.20 15.53
C GLY A 617 17.10 20.96 15.46
N LEU A 618 16.68 19.77 15.03
CA LEU A 618 15.27 19.40 14.92
C LEU A 618 14.60 19.27 16.29
N GLU A 619 15.23 18.60 17.27
CA GLU A 619 14.66 18.41 18.62
C GLU A 619 14.56 19.72 19.43
N SER A 620 15.44 20.68 19.15
CA SER A 620 15.39 22.02 19.75
C SER A 620 14.46 22.98 19.00
N TYR A 621 14.05 22.64 17.77
CA TYR A 621 13.14 23.46 16.98
C TYR A 621 11.77 23.61 17.67
N ARG A 622 11.23 24.82 17.62
CA ARG A 622 9.92 25.18 18.15
C ARG A 622 9.10 25.84 17.06
N ASP A 623 7.79 25.61 17.09
CA ASP A 623 6.90 26.31 16.18
C ASP A 623 7.02 27.82 16.44
N PRO A 624 7.43 28.64 15.45
CA PRO A 624 7.67 30.06 15.67
C PRO A 624 6.38 30.84 15.96
N LYS A 625 5.20 30.31 15.58
CA LYS A 625 3.89 30.93 15.82
C LYS A 625 3.37 30.60 17.21
N THR A 626 3.56 29.36 17.70
CA THR A 626 2.95 28.89 18.97
C THR A 626 3.93 28.67 20.11
N GLY A 627 5.23 28.53 19.82
CA GLY A 627 6.28 28.16 20.79
C GLY A 627 6.28 26.68 21.17
N GLU A 628 5.42 25.86 20.59
CA GLU A 628 5.28 24.43 20.92
C GLU A 628 6.48 23.60 20.42
N LYS A 629 6.72 22.47 21.09
CA LYS A 629 7.71 21.47 20.65
C LYS A 629 7.18 20.74 19.40
N VAL A 630 7.97 20.72 18.33
CA VAL A 630 7.59 20.16 17.02
C VAL A 630 8.05 18.71 16.87
N VAL A 631 9.33 18.46 17.16
CA VAL A 631 9.94 17.13 17.06
C VAL A 631 10.14 16.58 18.46
N ARG A 632 9.55 15.42 18.73
CA ARG A 632 9.67 14.73 20.02
C ARG A 632 11.07 14.14 20.17
N ARG A 633 11.51 13.41 19.15
CA ARG A 633 12.79 12.70 19.08
C ARG A 633 13.24 12.50 17.63
N VAL A 634 14.55 12.44 17.40
CA VAL A 634 15.15 11.95 16.16
C VAL A 634 15.86 10.62 16.43
N TYR A 635 15.56 9.61 15.62
CA TYR A 635 16.14 8.27 15.71
C TYR A 635 17.25 8.14 14.68
N GLN A 636 18.45 7.72 15.11
CA GLN A 636 19.56 7.44 14.20
C GLN A 636 19.43 6.02 13.66
N GLY A 637 19.45 5.87 12.33
CA GLY A 637 19.23 4.59 11.66
C GLY A 637 20.23 3.51 12.08
N THR A 638 21.50 3.87 12.23
CA THR A 638 22.59 2.96 12.66
C THR A 638 22.45 2.47 14.11
N GLU A 639 21.68 3.18 14.94
CA GLU A 639 21.40 2.80 16.33
C GLU A 639 20.03 2.11 16.46
N THR A 640 19.12 2.38 15.51
CA THR A 640 17.72 1.94 15.56
C THR A 640 17.50 0.62 14.84
N TYR A 641 18.22 0.38 13.75
CA TYR A 641 18.00 -0.76 12.88
C TYR A 641 19.12 -1.79 12.97
N SER A 642 18.74 -3.06 12.94
CA SER A 642 19.66 -4.18 12.87
C SER A 642 19.14 -5.24 11.91
N GLY A 643 20.06 -5.97 11.27
CA GLY A 643 19.73 -7.02 10.30
C GLY A 643 20.35 -6.77 8.91
N PRO A 644 20.12 -7.69 7.95
CA PRO A 644 20.78 -7.68 6.64
C PRO A 644 20.49 -6.45 5.75
N TYR A 645 19.44 -5.67 6.06
CA TYR A 645 19.05 -4.47 5.32
C TYR A 645 19.47 -3.16 6.01
N ALA A 646 20.03 -3.22 7.22
CA ALA A 646 20.55 -2.08 7.98
C ALA A 646 22.05 -1.86 7.71
N ASP A 647 22.44 -1.75 6.45
CA ASP A 647 23.83 -1.58 6.02
C ASP A 647 24.13 -0.10 5.72
N PRO A 648 24.96 0.61 6.53
CA PRO A 648 25.27 2.04 6.36
C PRO A 648 25.81 2.42 4.99
N ASP A 649 26.39 1.47 4.27
CA ASP A 649 26.95 1.70 2.94
C ASP A 649 25.91 1.48 1.81
N LYS A 650 24.68 1.07 2.14
CA LYS A 650 23.58 0.86 1.17
C LYS A 650 22.49 1.92 1.29
N VAL A 651 21.86 2.21 0.15
CA VAL A 651 20.79 3.22 -0.03
C VAL A 651 19.45 2.81 0.62
N THR A 652 19.37 1.62 1.20
CA THR A 652 18.10 0.96 1.55
C THR A 652 17.46 1.44 2.85
N PHE A 653 18.18 2.09 3.76
CA PHE A 653 17.64 2.52 5.06
C PHE A 653 17.93 4.00 5.36
N PRO A 654 17.06 4.69 6.12
CA PRO A 654 17.23 6.10 6.45
C PRO A 654 18.30 6.34 7.51
N ASP A 655 19.08 7.41 7.37
CA ASP A 655 20.09 7.79 8.36
C ASP A 655 19.46 8.39 9.61
N LEU A 656 18.41 9.17 9.44
CA LEU A 656 17.60 9.73 10.52
C LEU A 656 16.12 9.52 10.24
N MET A 657 15.38 9.13 11.28
CA MET A 657 13.93 9.09 11.29
C MET A 657 13.42 10.12 12.31
N VAL A 658 12.60 11.07 11.87
CA VAL A 658 12.09 12.15 12.69
C VAL A 658 10.74 11.74 13.30
N GLY A 659 10.67 11.67 14.63
CA GLY A 659 9.43 11.45 15.38
C GLY A 659 8.82 12.78 15.81
N PHE A 660 7.73 13.20 15.17
CA PHE A 660 7.00 14.42 15.51
C PHE A 660 6.17 14.27 16.79
N GLU A 661 5.94 15.40 17.47
CA GLU A 661 4.98 15.51 18.57
C GLU A 661 3.53 15.56 18.04
N GLU A 662 2.53 15.28 18.89
CA GLU A 662 1.12 15.33 18.49
C GLU A 662 0.75 16.68 17.84
N GLY A 663 0.01 16.63 16.73
CA GLY A 663 -0.38 17.80 15.96
C GLY A 663 0.53 18.10 14.77
N TYR A 664 1.75 17.55 14.75
CA TYR A 664 2.73 17.75 13.68
C TYR A 664 2.98 16.46 12.89
N ARG A 665 3.19 16.60 11.58
CA ARG A 665 3.59 15.49 10.68
C ARG A 665 4.37 16.06 9.50
N VAL A 666 5.19 15.26 8.83
CA VAL A 666 5.98 15.70 7.66
C VAL A 666 5.09 16.28 6.54
N GLY A 667 5.52 17.32 5.84
CA GLY A 667 4.77 17.83 4.68
C GLY A 667 4.83 16.88 3.47
N TRP A 668 3.73 16.76 2.73
CA TRP A 668 3.63 15.92 1.52
C TRP A 668 4.74 16.20 0.50
N GLN A 669 5.05 17.47 0.29
CA GLN A 669 6.09 17.86 -0.66
C GLN A 669 7.47 17.40 -0.21
N SER A 670 7.77 17.44 1.09
CA SER A 670 9.05 16.90 1.61
C SER A 670 9.17 15.39 1.41
N THR A 671 8.05 14.65 1.48
CA THR A 671 8.02 13.20 1.19
C THR A 671 8.49 12.88 -0.22
N LEU A 672 8.28 13.77 -1.18
CA LEU A 672 8.68 13.60 -2.58
C LEU A 672 9.95 14.38 -2.95
N GLY A 673 10.68 14.95 -1.99
CA GLY A 673 11.89 15.74 -2.26
C GLY A 673 11.63 17.21 -2.64
N GLY A 674 10.36 17.64 -2.62
CA GLY A 674 9.92 19.00 -2.90
C GLY A 674 10.30 20.01 -1.81
N ILE A 675 10.19 21.29 -2.16
CA ILE A 675 10.54 22.43 -1.30
C ILE A 675 9.35 23.36 -1.18
N SER A 676 8.79 23.41 0.03
CA SER A 676 7.68 24.30 0.37
C SER A 676 8.20 25.68 0.80
N PRO A 677 7.40 26.75 0.67
CA PRO A 677 7.82 28.10 1.09
C PRO A 677 8.06 28.24 2.61
N GLU A 678 7.30 27.52 3.43
CA GLU A 678 7.34 27.61 4.89
C GLU A 678 7.82 26.29 5.50
N VAL A 679 8.55 26.37 6.63
CA VAL A 679 8.94 25.18 7.40
C VAL A 679 7.72 24.52 8.05
N ILE A 680 6.78 25.31 8.58
CA ILE A 680 5.54 24.80 9.16
C ILE A 680 4.38 25.48 8.47
N SER A 681 3.43 24.68 7.98
CA SER A 681 2.18 25.16 7.39
C SER A 681 0.98 24.45 8.01
N ASP A 682 -0.16 25.12 8.07
CA ASP A 682 -1.40 24.50 8.56
C ASP A 682 -1.85 23.38 7.61
N ASN A 683 -2.44 22.33 8.18
CA ASN A 683 -3.05 21.25 7.41
C ASN A 683 -4.46 21.65 6.98
N LEU A 684 -4.59 22.09 5.72
CA LEU A 684 -5.86 22.47 5.10
C LEU A 684 -6.48 21.32 4.29
N GLU A 685 -6.09 20.08 4.58
CA GLU A 685 -6.55 18.89 3.89
C GLU A 685 -7.48 18.05 4.76
N LYS A 686 -8.29 17.18 4.12
CA LYS A 686 -9.15 16.25 4.87
C LYS A 686 -8.36 15.15 5.59
N TRP A 687 -7.17 14.80 5.10
CA TRP A 687 -6.24 13.86 5.76
C TRP A 687 -5.72 14.48 7.07
N SER A 688 -6.30 14.10 8.21
CA SER A 688 -6.30 14.86 9.46
C SER A 688 -6.00 14.02 10.71
N GLY A 689 -6.19 12.71 10.66
CA GLY A 689 -5.56 11.78 11.58
C GLY A 689 -4.30 11.23 10.92
N ASP A 690 -3.23 11.01 11.67
CA ASP A 690 -2.04 10.36 11.11
C ASP A 690 -1.25 9.60 12.18
N HIS A 691 -0.30 8.82 11.69
CA HIS A 691 0.67 8.03 12.42
C HIS A 691 2.03 8.03 11.70
N CYS A 692 2.07 8.37 10.40
CA CYS A 692 3.26 8.42 9.58
C CYS A 692 4.18 9.59 9.98
N GLY A 693 5.33 9.27 10.60
CA GLY A 693 6.30 10.26 11.05
C GLY A 693 5.99 10.87 12.42
N ILE A 694 4.90 10.46 13.07
CA ILE A 694 4.67 10.78 14.48
C ILE A 694 5.52 9.84 15.33
N ASP A 695 6.03 10.32 16.46
CA ASP A 695 6.85 9.50 17.33
C ASP A 695 6.11 8.22 17.79
N PRO A 696 6.70 7.02 17.62
CA PRO A 696 6.06 5.75 17.96
C PRO A 696 5.56 5.62 19.41
N SER A 697 6.14 6.36 20.37
CA SER A 697 5.62 6.38 21.75
C SER A 697 4.25 7.06 21.87
N LEU A 698 3.87 7.84 20.87
CA LEU A 698 2.56 8.46 20.74
C LEU A 698 1.63 7.65 19.86
N THR A 699 2.05 6.60 19.18
CA THR A 699 1.16 5.83 18.28
C THR A 699 1.19 4.33 18.58
N PRO A 700 1.13 3.89 19.86
CA PRO A 700 1.02 2.47 20.15
C PRO A 700 -0.29 1.90 19.59
N GLY A 701 -0.25 0.66 19.12
CA GLY A 701 -1.44 -0.09 18.74
C GLY A 701 -2.15 -0.71 19.96
N ILE A 702 -3.04 -1.64 19.69
CA ILE A 702 -3.78 -2.41 20.70
C ILE A 702 -3.31 -3.85 20.74
N LEU A 703 -3.39 -4.46 21.93
CA LEU A 703 -3.32 -5.90 22.12
C LEU A 703 -4.49 -6.31 23.02
N TYR A 704 -5.46 -7.04 22.44
CA TYR A 704 -6.42 -7.83 23.19
C TYR A 704 -6.10 -9.30 23.07
N SER A 705 -6.34 -10.05 24.14
CA SER A 705 -6.24 -11.51 24.12
C SER A 705 -7.24 -12.15 25.08
N ASN A 706 -7.71 -13.36 24.76
CA ASN A 706 -8.43 -14.21 25.73
C ASN A 706 -7.46 -14.90 26.72
N ARG A 707 -6.16 -14.68 26.58
CA ARG A 707 -5.12 -15.09 27.53
C ARG A 707 -4.69 -13.89 28.37
N THR A 708 -4.23 -14.15 29.59
CA THR A 708 -3.56 -13.14 30.42
C THR A 708 -2.10 -13.01 29.98
N VAL A 709 -1.74 -11.84 29.43
CA VAL A 709 -0.38 -11.47 29.04
C VAL A 709 0.23 -10.67 30.18
N THR A 710 1.38 -11.11 30.70
CA THR A 710 2.04 -10.46 31.84
C THR A 710 3.11 -9.45 31.45
N ASP A 711 3.48 -9.42 30.17
CA ASP A 711 4.44 -8.47 29.62
C ASP A 711 3.85 -7.07 29.50
N THR A 712 4.49 -6.11 30.15
CA THR A 712 4.10 -4.69 30.12
C THR A 712 4.72 -3.90 28.96
N THR A 713 5.55 -4.55 28.14
CA THR A 713 6.33 -3.95 27.05
C THR A 713 6.16 -4.69 25.73
N ALA A 714 5.03 -5.40 25.57
CA ALA A 714 4.72 -6.14 24.34
C ALA A 714 4.79 -5.20 23.12
N ALA A 715 5.44 -5.68 22.06
CA ALA A 715 5.53 -4.99 20.79
C ALA A 715 5.04 -5.88 19.64
N ILE A 716 4.73 -5.27 18.50
CA ILE A 716 4.19 -6.01 17.34
C ILE A 716 5.15 -7.10 16.83
N ILE A 717 6.47 -6.92 17.02
CA ILE A 717 7.50 -7.91 16.68
C ILE A 717 7.41 -9.16 17.55
N ASP A 718 6.80 -9.08 18.73
CA ASP A 718 6.63 -10.21 19.66
C ASP A 718 5.48 -11.13 19.24
N MET A 719 4.63 -10.72 18.31
CA MET A 719 3.48 -11.52 17.89
C MET A 719 3.88 -12.77 17.11
N ALA A 720 4.80 -12.66 16.14
CA ALA A 720 5.31 -13.81 15.38
C ALA A 720 5.83 -14.96 16.28
N PRO A 721 6.77 -14.72 17.21
CA PRO A 721 7.26 -15.77 18.11
C PRO A 721 6.18 -16.28 19.07
N THR A 722 5.28 -15.41 19.57
CA THR A 722 4.16 -15.82 20.42
C THR A 722 3.22 -16.79 19.70
N ILE A 723 2.89 -16.50 18.45
CA ILE A 723 2.01 -17.34 17.63
C ILE A 723 2.68 -18.69 17.34
N LEU A 724 3.96 -18.70 16.97
CA LEU A 724 4.68 -19.95 16.69
C LEU A 724 4.81 -20.82 17.95
N GLU A 725 5.03 -20.21 19.12
CA GLU A 725 5.05 -20.93 20.40
C GLU A 725 3.70 -21.58 20.72
N ALA A 726 2.60 -20.84 20.54
CA ALA A 726 1.23 -21.34 20.74
C ALA A 726 0.88 -22.48 19.77
N LEU A 727 1.40 -22.45 18.55
CA LEU A 727 1.27 -23.54 17.58
C LEU A 727 2.18 -24.73 17.89
N GLY A 728 3.18 -24.58 18.78
CA GLY A 728 4.16 -25.61 19.06
C GLY A 728 5.19 -25.81 17.94
N VAL A 729 5.38 -24.80 17.10
CA VAL A 729 6.32 -24.81 15.98
C VAL A 729 7.67 -24.26 16.45
N PRO A 730 8.79 -24.98 16.25
CA PRO A 730 10.12 -24.46 16.54
C PRO A 730 10.41 -23.22 15.69
N PHE A 731 10.92 -22.16 16.32
CA PHE A 731 11.25 -20.93 15.62
C PHE A 731 12.53 -20.29 16.17
N GLU A 732 13.22 -19.55 15.31
CA GLU A 732 14.27 -18.60 15.68
C GLU A 732 13.77 -17.21 15.30
N SER A 733 13.44 -16.41 16.31
CA SER A 733 12.98 -15.04 16.07
C SER A 733 14.18 -14.10 15.92
N PRO A 734 14.20 -13.21 14.91
CA PRO A 734 15.30 -12.28 14.72
C PRO A 734 15.51 -11.32 15.90
N GLU A 735 14.42 -10.91 16.54
CA GLU A 735 14.46 -9.90 17.61
C GLU A 735 13.30 -10.05 18.61
N GLY A 736 12.07 -10.20 18.10
CA GLY A 736 10.89 -10.35 18.95
C GLY A 736 10.99 -11.57 19.86
N ARG A 737 10.30 -11.52 21.00
CA ARG A 737 10.26 -12.63 21.96
C ARG A 737 8.83 -13.10 22.14
N ALA A 738 8.66 -14.39 22.43
CA ALA A 738 7.33 -14.89 22.79
C ALA A 738 6.86 -14.21 24.09
N LEU A 739 5.60 -13.79 24.10
CA LEU A 739 4.97 -13.13 25.24
C LEU A 739 4.68 -14.14 26.35
N GLN A 740 4.89 -13.72 27.59
CA GLN A 740 4.63 -14.51 28.79
C GLN A 740 3.14 -14.54 29.10
N LEU A 741 2.54 -15.70 28.87
CA LEU A 741 1.14 -16.00 29.17
C LEU A 741 1.04 -16.75 30.50
N THR A 742 0.02 -16.47 31.31
CA THR A 742 -0.26 -17.33 32.48
C THR A 742 -0.78 -18.69 32.00
N GLU A 743 -0.44 -19.77 32.70
CA GLU A 743 -1.14 -21.05 32.55
C GLU A 743 -2.62 -20.84 32.90
N GLU A 744 -3.51 -21.59 32.26
CA GLU A 744 -4.97 -21.38 32.29
C GLU A 744 -5.52 -21.12 33.69
N ASN A 745 -6.47 -20.19 33.79
CA ASN A 745 -7.41 -20.14 34.91
C ASN A 745 -8.16 -21.49 34.94
N GLY A 746 -7.60 -22.46 35.66
CA GLY A 746 -8.34 -23.64 36.09
C GLY A 746 -9.60 -23.16 36.78
N SER A 747 -10.74 -23.53 36.23
CA SER A 747 -12.06 -23.34 36.81
C SER A 747 -12.02 -23.73 38.29
N GLN A 748 -12.22 -22.75 39.18
CA GLN A 748 -12.70 -23.00 40.54
C GLN A 748 -14.21 -22.91 40.59
#